data_AF-A0A418R878-F1
#
_entry.id   AF-A0A418R878-F1
#
_cell.length_a   1.000
_cell.length_b   1.000
_cell.length_c   1.000
_cell.angle_alpha   90.00
_cell.angle_beta   90.00
_cell.angle_gamma   90.00
#
_symmetry.space_group_name_H-M   'P 1'
#
loop_
_entity.id
_entity.type
_entity.pdbx_description
1 polymer ?
#
loop_
_entity_poly.entity_id
_entity_poly.type
_entity_poly.pdbx_seq_one_letter_code
_entity_poly.pdbx_strand_id
1 'polypeptide(L)'
;MSTHERQFLKPLPAMEGPDKPYSSIDLFAGAGGLSIGLHQAGISSLYAVEYDKHAAKTFALKFPDATVSCADVRTIDFSKYRGKVDVVCGGPPCQPFSSGGLRNAAEDARDMIPTFVEAVRVVAPRAFLMENVNGLTVGDRRLYLDSVLAKLEDLGYTITWRVVNAADYGVPQIRKRLIVIGVREGTFTFPEPTHGPHRDFAYVSSGEVLSTVVSQTKNTAKITYARNPSLRPNPYHGQLYNGGGRPLDLEQPAPTLLASAGGNKTHFIADADSITAYHGHLSRGGGPQTGDLPGARRLTIEESAALQTFPLDMQFSGPQSSQYRQIGNAVPPHLAYVIGEQLVIHLREHPENATQQEQQLNQLKFSQLMPANIQLGLFSEKTITYMAQKEESTIWQSVQALTETIDRFTNSENGLKPAEIPSAKYREAVIKLLKGRKSNSVKTGCLFLVFYKVIAPEYDFTSLPTGYRGKNGDKLLGAELKHRHITLGQVTAWGENIGAKGDQPNFNLRTDSRFGEFITIISQANQDEVTRTALLMASMFADSRVLPVVLPALSADALSFVRAKMLFKALVETQVGGSIQQFLVAALLRALRSKQNIRVETHNFNAADKSDGTAGDIEEFIDENIIRAYEVTMRPDWKSRLPDFREKMDRAGLHKYVIIAASVNSDDDLREPAAMALTLGPVQRDIAVIDIMDFLSWMAAELSAKEIQIALKDVNAMLQNPKLGAKQAHIDIYLEVVGKWLDSVAE
;
A
#
# COMPACT_ATOMS: atom_id res chain seq x y z
N MET A 1 -30.18 38.17 22.34
CA MET A 1 -28.97 37.68 23.02
C MET A 1 -27.88 37.54 21.97
N SER A 2 -26.87 38.40 22.04
CA SER A 2 -25.75 38.52 21.10
C SER A 2 -24.69 37.44 21.37
N THR A 3 -23.64 37.42 20.53
CA THR A 3 -22.34 36.75 20.81
C THR A 3 -22.32 35.21 20.72
N HIS A 4 -22.78 34.68 19.59
CA HIS A 4 -22.07 33.58 18.92
C HIS A 4 -21.41 34.17 17.67
N GLU A 5 -20.32 34.89 17.90
CA GLU A 5 -19.52 35.50 16.85
C GLU A 5 -18.92 34.41 15.94
N ARG A 6 -19.53 34.20 14.77
CA ARG A 6 -18.95 33.67 13.52
C ARG A 6 -17.64 32.90 13.71
N GLN A 7 -17.72 31.69 14.26
CA GLN A 7 -16.57 30.80 14.51
C GLN A 7 -15.78 30.45 13.24
N PHE A 8 -16.42 30.46 12.06
CA PHE A 8 -15.78 30.10 10.78
C PHE A 8 -14.79 31.14 10.25
N LEU A 9 -14.73 32.34 10.84
CA LEU A 9 -13.92 33.48 10.36
C LEU A 9 -13.04 34.13 11.44
N LYS A 10 -13.08 33.67 12.70
CA LYS A 10 -12.11 34.11 13.70
C LYS A 10 -10.76 33.38 13.49
N PRO A 11 -9.62 34.06 13.69
CA PRO A 11 -8.36 33.35 13.90
C PRO A 11 -8.56 32.42 15.09
N LEU A 12 -8.33 31.13 14.88
CA LEU A 12 -8.36 30.14 15.94
C LEU A 12 -7.24 30.44 16.94
N PRO A 13 -7.44 30.16 18.24
CA PRO A 13 -6.47 30.51 19.27
C PRO A 13 -5.11 29.89 18.96
N ALA A 14 -4.05 30.71 18.99
CA ALA A 14 -2.70 30.22 18.85
C ALA A 14 -2.44 29.18 19.95
N MET A 15 -2.16 27.94 19.55
CA MET A 15 -1.75 26.88 20.44
C MET A 15 -0.43 27.27 21.10
N GLU A 16 -0.44 27.60 22.40
CA GLU A 16 0.80 27.80 23.17
C GLU A 16 1.70 26.56 23.02
N GLY A 17 2.89 26.76 22.45
CA GLY A 17 3.93 25.73 22.28
C GLY A 17 4.71 25.89 20.99
N PRO A 18 5.92 25.28 20.93
CA PRO A 18 7.21 25.86 21.34
C PRO A 18 7.57 27.13 20.53
N ASP A 19 8.67 27.82 20.87
CA ASP A 19 9.12 29.11 20.27
C ASP A 19 9.30 29.13 18.72
N LYS A 20 9.02 28.03 18.00
CA LYS A 20 9.17 27.92 16.54
C LYS A 20 8.06 27.07 15.88
N PRO A 21 7.43 27.54 14.79
CA PRO A 21 6.44 26.76 14.03
C PRO A 21 7.07 25.55 13.34
N TYR A 22 6.28 24.48 13.15
CA TYR A 22 6.68 23.34 12.31
C TYR A 22 6.79 23.78 10.86
N SER A 23 7.60 23.07 10.08
CA SER A 23 7.90 23.46 8.70
C SER A 23 7.43 22.40 7.69
N SER A 24 6.92 22.84 6.53
CA SER A 24 6.51 21.95 5.45
C SER A 24 7.17 22.24 4.11
N ILE A 25 7.19 21.22 3.24
CA ILE A 25 7.17 21.42 1.79
C ILE A 25 5.81 21.05 1.22
N ASP A 26 5.32 21.88 0.31
CA ASP A 26 3.98 21.73 -0.29
C ASP A 26 4.11 21.40 -1.77
N LEU A 27 3.75 20.17 -2.13
CA LEU A 27 3.79 19.67 -3.49
C LEU A 27 2.41 19.78 -4.12
N PHE A 28 2.36 20.17 -5.40
CA PHE A 28 1.09 20.38 -6.10
C PHE A 28 0.23 21.42 -5.36
N ALA A 29 0.88 22.51 -4.93
CA ALA A 29 0.38 23.41 -3.90
C ALA A 29 -0.95 24.12 -4.28
N GLY A 30 -1.25 24.21 -5.57
CA GLY A 30 -2.41 24.91 -6.09
C GLY A 30 -2.44 26.37 -5.63
N ALA A 31 -3.64 26.88 -5.33
CA ALA A 31 -3.80 28.20 -4.72
C ALA A 31 -3.50 28.22 -3.19
N GLY A 32 -2.99 27.12 -2.64
CA GLY A 32 -2.60 27.03 -1.23
C GLY A 32 -3.72 26.69 -0.25
N GLY A 33 -4.85 26.13 -0.70
CA GLY A 33 -5.97 25.83 0.20
C GLY A 33 -5.58 24.89 1.36
N LEU A 34 -4.84 23.81 1.06
CA LEU A 34 -4.27 22.93 2.07
C LEU A 34 -3.29 23.69 2.99
N SER A 35 -2.37 24.43 2.39
CA SER A 35 -1.31 25.17 3.11
C SER A 35 -1.85 26.27 4.02
N ILE A 36 -2.96 26.94 3.67
CA ILE A 36 -3.60 27.94 4.53
C ILE A 36 -4.08 27.29 5.82
N GLY A 37 -4.75 26.14 5.73
CA GLY A 37 -5.19 25.41 6.92
C GLY A 37 -4.03 24.92 7.77
N LEU A 38 -3.01 24.33 7.15
CA LEU A 38 -1.82 23.87 7.85
C LEU A 38 -1.05 25.02 8.54
N HIS A 39 -0.90 26.16 7.86
CA HIS A 39 -0.29 27.36 8.43
C HIS A 39 -1.07 27.87 9.64
N GLN A 40 -2.41 27.89 9.55
CA GLN A 40 -3.26 28.26 10.69
C GLN A 40 -3.12 27.29 11.87
N ALA A 41 -2.84 26.01 11.61
CA ALA A 41 -2.59 25.01 12.63
C ALA A 41 -1.17 25.09 13.23
N GLY A 42 -0.26 25.88 12.66
CA GLY A 42 1.13 26.04 13.12
C GLY A 42 2.19 25.28 12.30
N ILE A 43 1.86 24.88 11.07
CA ILE A 43 2.80 24.27 10.11
C ILE A 43 3.02 25.24 8.93
N SER A 44 4.18 25.88 8.89
CA SER A 44 4.53 26.90 7.90
C SER A 44 5.23 26.32 6.68
N SER A 45 4.75 26.70 5.49
CA SER A 45 5.34 26.29 4.22
C SER A 45 6.70 26.97 3.99
N LEU A 46 7.77 26.18 3.98
CA LEU A 46 9.12 26.66 3.64
C LEU A 46 9.33 26.72 2.13
N TYR A 47 8.78 25.74 1.42
CA TYR A 47 8.93 25.60 -0.02
C TYR A 47 7.67 25.01 -0.65
N ALA A 48 7.20 25.63 -1.73
CA ALA A 48 6.05 25.16 -2.47
C ALA A 48 6.40 24.92 -3.95
N VAL A 49 5.85 23.86 -4.53
CA VAL A 49 6.00 23.54 -5.95
C VAL A 49 4.62 23.47 -6.60
N GLU A 50 4.41 24.30 -7.61
CA GLU A 50 3.16 24.35 -8.35
C GLU A 50 3.44 24.56 -9.84
N TYR A 51 2.79 23.77 -10.70
CA TYR A 51 3.01 23.80 -12.14
C TYR A 51 2.22 24.91 -12.84
N ASP A 52 0.99 25.18 -12.40
CA ASP A 52 0.15 26.25 -12.96
C ASP A 52 0.64 27.62 -12.48
N LYS A 53 1.14 28.42 -13.42
CA LYS A 53 1.67 29.77 -13.14
C LYS A 53 0.71 30.72 -12.40
N HIS A 54 -0.60 30.56 -12.57
CA HIS A 54 -1.57 31.42 -11.90
C HIS A 54 -1.76 30.96 -10.46
N ALA A 55 -1.90 29.66 -10.23
CA ALA A 55 -1.94 29.05 -8.91
C ALA A 55 -0.66 29.34 -8.11
N ALA A 56 0.53 29.15 -8.71
CA ALA A 56 1.81 29.47 -8.10
C ALA A 56 1.91 30.95 -7.69
N LYS A 57 1.43 31.86 -8.54
CA LYS A 57 1.37 33.29 -8.23
C LYS A 57 0.38 33.60 -7.10
N THR A 58 -0.80 32.97 -7.09
CA THR A 58 -1.77 33.09 -6.00
C THR A 58 -1.17 32.62 -4.68
N PHE A 59 -0.48 31.49 -4.68
CA PHE A 59 0.22 30.95 -3.52
C PHE A 59 1.26 31.95 -2.99
N ALA A 60 2.14 32.46 -3.87
CA ALA A 60 3.19 33.41 -3.51
C ALA A 60 2.65 34.73 -2.94
N LEU A 61 1.47 35.19 -3.40
CA LEU A 61 0.80 36.36 -2.82
C LEU A 61 0.30 36.10 -1.40
N LYS A 62 -0.11 34.86 -1.09
CA LYS A 62 -0.59 34.50 0.25
C LYS A 62 0.55 34.18 1.22
N PHE A 63 1.63 33.59 0.74
CA PHE A 63 2.80 33.19 1.52
C PHE A 63 4.06 33.87 1.00
N PRO A 64 4.26 35.17 1.29
CA PRO A 64 5.41 35.93 0.77
C PRO A 64 6.76 35.41 1.28
N ASP A 65 6.77 34.78 2.46
CA ASP A 65 7.98 34.21 3.06
C ASP A 65 8.33 32.80 2.54
N ALA A 66 7.38 32.13 1.87
CA ALA A 66 7.62 30.81 1.30
C ALA A 66 8.34 30.93 -0.04
N THR A 67 9.35 30.07 -0.28
CA THR A 67 9.95 29.98 -1.60
C THR A 67 9.03 29.19 -2.53
N VAL A 68 8.51 29.82 -3.59
CA VAL A 68 7.60 29.18 -4.54
C VAL A 68 8.30 28.88 -5.86
N SER A 69 8.25 27.63 -6.31
CA SER A 69 8.74 27.21 -7.62
C SER A 69 7.58 26.94 -8.56
N CYS A 70 7.47 27.77 -9.60
CA CYS A 70 6.56 27.54 -10.71
C CYS A 70 7.18 26.52 -11.67
N ALA A 71 7.12 25.23 -11.34
CA ALA A 71 7.85 24.18 -12.04
C ALA A 71 7.12 22.83 -12.00
N ASP A 72 7.57 21.90 -12.84
CA ASP A 72 7.22 20.50 -12.72
C ASP A 72 7.91 19.92 -11.46
N VAL A 73 7.12 19.27 -10.60
CA VAL A 73 7.61 18.69 -9.35
C VAL A 73 8.75 17.67 -9.58
N ARG A 74 8.78 17.02 -10.74
CA ARG A 74 9.81 16.03 -11.11
C ARG A 74 11.18 16.64 -11.37
N THR A 75 11.26 17.95 -11.60
CA THR A 75 12.53 18.65 -11.83
C THR A 75 13.17 19.16 -10.54
N ILE A 76 12.52 18.94 -9.40
CA ILE A 76 12.97 19.45 -8.11
C ILE A 76 13.90 18.44 -7.46
N ASP A 77 15.10 18.89 -7.10
CA ASP A 77 15.97 18.16 -6.20
C ASP A 77 15.46 18.29 -4.76
N PHE A 78 14.87 17.21 -4.23
CA PHE A 78 14.34 17.16 -2.87
C PHE A 78 15.41 16.95 -1.79
N SER A 79 16.62 16.51 -2.16
CA SER A 79 17.66 16.17 -1.20
C SER A 79 18.08 17.37 -0.34
N LYS A 80 17.99 18.59 -0.89
CA LYS A 80 18.27 19.85 -0.17
C LYS A 80 17.34 20.10 1.03
N TYR A 81 16.20 19.44 1.11
CA TYR A 81 15.20 19.57 2.19
C TYR A 81 15.24 18.41 3.20
N ARG A 82 16.07 17.39 2.97
CA ARG A 82 16.23 16.26 3.90
C ARG A 82 16.65 16.78 5.27
N GLY A 83 15.91 16.39 6.31
CA GLY A 83 16.14 16.80 7.70
C GLY A 83 15.96 18.29 7.98
N LYS A 84 15.33 19.06 7.05
CA LYS A 84 15.08 20.50 7.21
C LYS A 84 13.60 20.86 7.32
N VAL A 85 12.72 19.90 7.06
CA VAL A 85 11.26 20.09 7.16
C VAL A 85 10.64 18.97 7.97
N ASP A 86 9.62 19.33 8.76
CA ASP A 86 8.88 18.40 9.59
C ASP A 86 7.83 17.63 8.77
N VAL A 87 7.24 18.28 7.76
CA VAL A 87 6.09 17.77 7.02
C VAL A 87 6.31 17.85 5.50
N VAL A 88 5.91 16.81 4.78
CA VAL A 88 5.67 16.87 3.32
C VAL A 88 4.16 16.82 3.10
N CYS A 89 3.57 17.80 2.41
CA CYS A 89 2.14 17.77 2.12
C CYS A 89 1.84 18.00 0.64
N GLY A 90 0.68 17.55 0.16
CA GLY A 90 0.27 17.77 -1.22
C GLY A 90 -0.93 16.97 -1.70
N GLY A 91 -1.53 17.43 -2.79
CA GLY A 91 -2.63 16.75 -3.49
C GLY A 91 -2.20 16.28 -4.88
N PRO A 92 -1.41 15.19 -5.01
CA PRO A 92 -0.91 14.74 -6.30
C PRO A 92 -2.06 14.43 -7.27
N PRO A 93 -2.07 15.00 -8.48
CA PRO A 93 -3.11 14.69 -9.45
C PRO A 93 -3.08 13.20 -9.83
N CYS A 94 -4.27 12.61 -9.84
CA CYS A 94 -4.51 11.19 -10.13
C CYS A 94 -5.49 11.07 -11.31
N GLN A 95 -5.16 11.74 -12.43
CA GLN A 95 -6.03 11.85 -13.62
C GLN A 95 -6.45 10.55 -14.32
N PRO A 96 -5.65 9.45 -14.37
CA PRO A 96 -6.05 8.20 -15.03
C PRO A 96 -7.20 7.47 -14.31
N PHE A 97 -7.54 7.89 -13.09
CA PHE A 97 -8.41 7.17 -12.19
C PHE A 97 -9.71 7.91 -11.82
N SER A 98 -9.86 9.17 -12.27
CA SER A 98 -11.09 9.96 -12.08
C SER A 98 -12.25 9.47 -12.97
N SER A 99 -13.50 9.74 -12.57
CA SER A 99 -14.73 9.33 -13.28
C SER A 99 -14.84 9.82 -14.74
N GLY A 100 -13.92 10.69 -15.19
CA GLY A 100 -13.84 11.22 -16.56
C GLY A 100 -12.54 10.90 -17.32
N GLY A 101 -11.66 10.04 -16.78
CA GLY A 101 -10.43 9.61 -17.45
C GLY A 101 -10.65 8.37 -18.33
N LEU A 102 -10.10 8.37 -19.55
CA LEU A 102 -9.98 7.16 -20.37
C LEU A 102 -9.07 6.16 -19.65
N ARG A 103 -9.57 4.94 -19.47
CA ARG A 103 -9.04 3.83 -18.68
C ARG A 103 -7.72 3.27 -19.24
N ASN A 104 -6.60 3.98 -19.05
CA ASN A 104 -5.26 3.39 -19.21
C ASN A 104 -4.54 3.38 -17.86
N ALA A 105 -3.90 2.24 -17.59
CA ALA A 105 -3.33 1.79 -16.33
C ALA A 105 -2.17 2.66 -15.79
N ALA A 106 -1.57 2.20 -14.68
CA ALA A 106 -0.52 2.81 -13.84
C ALA A 106 0.78 3.32 -14.53
N GLU A 107 0.83 3.42 -15.86
CA GLU A 107 1.94 3.96 -16.65
C GLU A 107 1.62 5.34 -17.28
N ASP A 108 0.52 5.97 -16.89
CA ASP A 108 0.16 7.29 -17.39
C ASP A 108 1.01 8.38 -16.72
N ALA A 109 1.74 9.15 -17.52
CA ALA A 109 2.61 10.25 -17.10
C ALA A 109 1.89 11.38 -16.33
N ARG A 110 0.55 11.33 -16.22
CA ARG A 110 -0.29 12.26 -15.45
C ARG A 110 -0.58 11.79 -14.03
N ASP A 111 -0.16 10.58 -13.64
CA ASP A 111 -0.20 10.12 -12.26
C ASP A 111 1.05 10.60 -11.51
N MET A 112 0.83 11.49 -10.54
CA MET A 112 1.92 12.11 -9.78
C MET A 112 2.05 11.57 -8.35
N ILE A 113 1.25 10.56 -7.97
CA ILE A 113 1.39 9.90 -6.67
C ILE A 113 2.79 9.27 -6.50
N PRO A 114 3.39 8.61 -7.50
CA PRO A 114 4.75 8.09 -7.37
C PRO A 114 5.79 9.19 -7.08
N THR A 115 5.63 10.38 -7.67
CA THR A 115 6.51 11.53 -7.41
C THR A 115 6.32 12.08 -5.99
N PHE A 116 5.10 12.05 -5.45
CA PHE A 116 4.86 12.38 -4.05
C PHE A 116 5.58 11.40 -3.11
N VAL A 117 5.45 10.09 -3.35
CA VAL A 117 6.14 9.04 -2.57
C VAL A 117 7.66 9.22 -2.63
N GLU A 118 8.20 9.55 -3.81
CA GLU A 118 9.63 9.82 -3.97
C GLU A 118 10.09 11.04 -3.17
N ALA A 119 9.31 12.12 -3.16
CA ALA A 119 9.62 13.28 -2.32
C ALA A 119 9.62 12.92 -0.83
N VAL A 120 8.64 12.15 -0.36
CA VAL A 120 8.60 11.63 1.03
C VAL A 120 9.81 10.76 1.34
N ARG A 121 10.25 9.90 0.41
CA ARG A 121 11.44 9.05 0.56
C ARG A 121 12.72 9.88 0.69
N VAL A 122 12.90 10.88 -0.17
CA VAL A 122 14.12 11.68 -0.22
C VAL A 122 14.18 12.66 0.95
N VAL A 123 13.10 13.40 1.20
CA VAL A 123 13.01 14.39 2.28
C VAL A 123 12.98 13.71 3.64
N ALA A 124 12.39 12.52 3.73
CA ALA A 124 12.30 11.73 4.94
C ALA A 124 11.68 12.49 6.14
N PRO A 125 10.57 13.23 5.98
CA PRO A 125 9.98 14.08 7.01
C PRO A 125 9.52 13.31 8.27
N ARG A 126 9.14 14.03 9.33
CA ARG A 126 8.53 13.42 10.54
C ARG A 126 7.12 12.93 10.25
N ALA A 127 6.40 13.64 9.40
CA ALA A 127 5.09 13.25 8.90
C ALA A 127 4.87 13.64 7.44
N PHE A 128 3.89 13.01 6.79
CA PHE A 128 3.37 13.48 5.53
C PHE A 128 1.84 13.52 5.53
N LEU A 129 1.28 14.42 4.72
CA LEU A 129 -0.15 14.53 4.45
C LEU A 129 -0.39 14.52 2.95
N MET A 130 -1.00 13.44 2.45
CA MET A 130 -1.43 13.34 1.06
C MET A 130 -2.95 13.46 0.96
N GLU A 131 -3.43 14.42 0.18
CA GLU A 131 -4.84 14.55 -0.15
C GLU A 131 -5.14 13.92 -1.52
N ASN A 132 -6.33 13.32 -1.66
CA ASN A 132 -6.83 12.90 -2.96
C ASN A 132 -8.36 12.78 -3.02
N VAL A 133 -8.88 12.44 -4.20
CA VAL A 133 -10.30 12.17 -4.41
C VAL A 133 -10.74 10.86 -3.75
N ASN A 134 -11.96 10.82 -3.22
CA ASN A 134 -12.53 9.60 -2.62
C ASN A 134 -12.66 8.43 -3.62
N GLY A 135 -12.69 8.71 -4.92
CA GLY A 135 -12.76 7.68 -5.96
C GLY A 135 -11.59 6.68 -5.90
N LEU A 136 -10.44 7.10 -5.34
CA LEU A 136 -9.25 6.27 -5.19
C LEU A 136 -9.46 5.10 -4.21
N THR A 137 -10.42 5.21 -3.28
CA THR A 137 -10.68 4.18 -2.26
C THR A 137 -11.69 3.10 -2.68
N VAL A 138 -12.23 3.18 -3.91
CA VAL A 138 -13.32 2.30 -4.37
C VAL A 138 -13.01 1.63 -5.71
N GLY A 139 -13.46 0.38 -5.84
CA GLY A 139 -13.26 -0.45 -7.03
C GLY A 139 -11.79 -0.79 -7.25
N ASP A 140 -11.41 -1.00 -8.52
CA ASP A 140 -10.05 -1.42 -8.92
C ASP A 140 -8.93 -0.48 -8.51
N ARG A 141 -9.27 0.78 -8.22
CA ARG A 141 -8.33 1.82 -7.79
C ARG A 141 -7.84 1.61 -6.36
N ARG A 142 -8.60 0.85 -5.57
CA ARG A 142 -8.22 0.54 -4.18
C ARG A 142 -6.93 -0.27 -4.13
N LEU A 143 -6.74 -1.22 -5.05
CA LEU A 143 -5.49 -1.99 -5.15
C LEU A 143 -4.28 -1.11 -5.45
N TYR A 144 -4.47 -0.08 -6.29
CA TYR A 144 -3.42 0.89 -6.55
C TYR A 144 -3.09 1.71 -5.30
N LEU A 145 -4.12 2.21 -4.59
CA LEU A 145 -3.93 2.88 -3.31
C LEU A 145 -3.19 1.99 -2.31
N ASP A 146 -3.60 0.73 -2.14
CA ASP A 146 -2.97 -0.21 -1.21
C ASP A 146 -1.48 -0.43 -1.56
N SER A 147 -1.13 -0.48 -2.85
CA SER A 147 0.28 -0.55 -3.29
C SER A 147 1.09 0.70 -2.97
N VAL A 148 0.45 1.88 -3.00
CA VAL A 148 1.07 3.16 -2.63
C VAL A 148 1.27 3.23 -1.12
N LEU A 149 0.27 2.79 -0.34
CA LEU A 149 0.35 2.74 1.12
C LEU A 149 1.48 1.80 1.56
N ALA A 150 1.57 0.59 0.99
CA ALA A 150 2.63 -0.35 1.28
C ALA A 150 4.03 0.25 1.02
N LYS A 151 4.22 0.97 -0.10
CA LYS A 151 5.50 1.66 -0.37
C LYS A 151 5.82 2.72 0.68
N LEU A 152 4.83 3.46 1.18
CA LEU A 152 5.02 4.47 2.21
C LEU A 152 5.28 3.82 3.59
N GLU A 153 4.68 2.67 3.88
CA GLU A 153 4.96 1.84 5.08
C GLU A 153 6.39 1.29 5.04
N ASP A 154 6.85 0.84 3.87
CA ASP A 154 8.23 0.38 3.64
C ASP A 154 9.28 1.48 3.92
N LEU A 155 8.88 2.76 3.84
CA LEU A 155 9.73 3.91 4.22
C LEU A 155 9.78 4.16 5.74
N GLY A 156 9.05 3.37 6.53
CA GLY A 156 9.02 3.42 7.99
C GLY A 156 7.99 4.40 8.53
N TYR A 157 6.87 4.61 7.84
CA TYR A 157 5.74 5.39 8.35
C TYR A 157 4.61 4.47 8.81
N THR A 158 4.02 4.78 9.95
CA THR A 158 2.71 4.27 10.33
C THR A 158 1.66 5.10 9.59
N ILE A 159 0.86 4.44 8.75
CA ILE A 159 -0.12 5.12 7.90
C ILE A 159 -1.50 5.03 8.51
N THR A 160 -2.23 6.13 8.47
CA THR A 160 -3.65 6.19 8.80
C THR A 160 -4.35 7.02 7.72
N TRP A 161 -5.44 6.52 7.17
CA TRP A 161 -6.20 7.25 6.16
C TRP A 161 -7.70 7.17 6.42
N ARG A 162 -8.43 8.22 6.03
CA ARG A 162 -9.89 8.26 6.07
C ARG A 162 -10.44 9.02 4.87
N VAL A 163 -11.64 8.64 4.41
CA VAL A 163 -12.44 9.49 3.55
C VAL A 163 -13.30 10.39 4.44
N VAL A 164 -12.99 11.68 4.44
CA VAL A 164 -13.69 12.70 5.25
C VAL A 164 -14.62 13.52 4.36
N ASN A 165 -15.77 13.92 4.90
CA ASN A 165 -16.65 14.90 4.27
C ASN A 165 -16.41 16.27 4.92
N ALA A 166 -16.01 17.27 4.13
CA ALA A 166 -15.67 18.59 4.66
C ALA A 166 -16.81 19.23 5.49
N ALA A 167 -18.07 18.97 5.13
CA ALA A 167 -19.23 19.44 5.88
C ALA A 167 -19.27 18.94 7.32
N ASP A 168 -18.72 17.77 7.60
CA ASP A 168 -18.66 17.17 8.94
C ASP A 168 -17.71 17.94 9.88
N TYR A 169 -16.93 18.88 9.33
CA TYR A 169 -15.95 19.71 10.02
C TYR A 169 -16.22 21.21 9.83
N GLY A 170 -17.46 21.60 9.55
CA GLY A 170 -17.85 23.02 9.50
C GLY A 170 -17.59 23.74 8.18
N VAL A 171 -17.14 23.05 7.14
CA VAL A 171 -17.09 23.63 5.78
C VAL A 171 -18.50 23.66 5.21
N PRO A 172 -19.00 24.77 4.63
CA PRO A 172 -20.35 24.86 4.04
C PRO A 172 -20.45 24.15 2.68
N GLN A 173 -19.82 22.97 2.55
CA GLN A 173 -19.75 22.19 1.33
C GLN A 173 -19.68 20.67 1.60
N ILE A 174 -20.56 19.90 0.95
CA ILE A 174 -20.45 18.44 0.86
C ILE A 174 -19.32 18.11 -0.12
N ARG A 175 -18.14 17.83 0.43
CA ARG A 175 -16.91 17.51 -0.33
C ARG A 175 -16.18 16.36 0.35
N LYS A 176 -16.27 15.17 -0.25
CA LYS A 176 -15.55 13.99 0.22
C LYS A 176 -14.12 13.97 -0.30
N ARG A 177 -13.15 13.76 0.58
CA ARG A 177 -11.72 13.64 0.25
C ARG A 177 -11.07 12.50 1.00
N LEU A 178 -10.17 11.79 0.32
CA LEU A 178 -9.24 10.87 0.93
C LEU A 178 -8.11 11.71 1.53
N ILE A 179 -7.87 11.53 2.82
CA ILE A 179 -6.71 12.08 3.52
C ILE A 179 -5.87 10.90 3.99
N VAL A 180 -4.60 10.87 3.61
CA VAL A 180 -3.61 9.89 4.04
C VAL A 180 -2.56 10.62 4.87
N ILE A 181 -2.41 10.20 6.12
CA ILE A 181 -1.39 10.69 7.03
C ILE A 181 -0.41 9.55 7.28
N GLY A 182 0.89 9.84 7.15
CA GLY A 182 1.94 8.94 7.62
C GLY A 182 2.78 9.63 8.66
N VAL A 183 3.04 8.95 9.78
CA VAL A 183 3.87 9.45 10.89
C VAL A 183 4.98 8.46 11.19
N ARG A 184 6.16 8.95 11.56
CA ARG A 184 7.29 8.07 11.94
C ARG A 184 7.11 7.38 13.28
N GLU A 185 6.44 8.06 14.21
CA GLU A 185 6.26 7.59 15.59
C GLU A 185 4.78 7.66 15.97
N GLY A 186 4.31 6.64 16.70
CA GLY A 186 2.91 6.55 17.13
C GLY A 186 1.93 6.22 16.01
N THR A 187 0.64 6.38 16.29
CA THR A 187 -0.45 6.22 15.33
C THR A 187 -1.28 7.48 15.31
N PHE A 188 -1.42 8.09 14.13
CA PHE A 188 -2.22 9.29 13.97
C PHE A 188 -3.71 8.98 14.15
N THR A 189 -4.39 9.78 14.97
CA THR A 189 -5.85 9.69 15.15
C THR A 189 -6.53 10.86 14.45
N PHE A 190 -7.48 10.56 13.58
CA PHE A 190 -8.25 11.60 12.90
C PHE A 190 -9.19 12.32 13.89
N PRO A 191 -9.44 13.63 13.69
CA PRO A 191 -10.43 14.35 14.47
C PRO A 191 -11.82 13.79 14.20
N GLU A 192 -12.62 13.69 15.25
CA GLU A 192 -14.02 13.28 15.14
C GLU A 192 -14.87 14.37 14.46
N PRO A 193 -15.88 14.00 13.67
CA PRO A 193 -16.86 14.92 13.11
C PRO A 193 -17.50 15.83 14.17
N THR A 194 -17.47 17.14 13.95
CA THR A 194 -18.06 18.14 14.83
C THR A 194 -19.44 18.61 14.34
N HIS A 195 -19.71 18.48 13.05
CA HIS A 195 -20.93 18.97 12.41
C HIS A 195 -21.76 17.85 11.79
N GLY A 196 -23.08 17.98 11.85
CA GLY A 196 -24.03 17.09 11.18
C GLY A 196 -25.20 16.66 12.08
N PRO A 197 -26.08 15.77 11.59
CA PRO A 197 -27.18 15.24 12.39
C PRO A 197 -26.64 14.53 13.63
N HIS A 198 -27.15 14.90 14.81
CA HIS A 198 -26.73 14.33 16.09
C HIS A 198 -25.27 14.61 16.50
N ARG A 199 -24.69 15.72 16.02
CA ARG A 199 -23.38 16.25 16.47
C ARG A 199 -23.54 17.55 17.25
N ASP A 200 -22.43 18.05 17.79
CA ASP A 200 -22.39 19.27 18.60
C ASP A 200 -22.88 20.50 17.81
N PHE A 201 -22.61 20.51 16.50
CA PHE A 201 -23.03 21.59 15.61
C PHE A 201 -23.87 21.06 14.43
N ALA A 202 -24.87 21.85 14.02
CA ALA A 202 -25.59 21.59 12.77
C ALA A 202 -24.68 21.86 11.57
N TYR A 203 -25.01 21.31 10.40
CA TYR A 203 -24.29 21.65 9.17
C TYR A 203 -24.40 23.14 8.84
N VAL A 204 -23.29 23.72 8.39
CA VAL A 204 -23.25 25.11 7.92
C VAL A 204 -23.89 25.19 6.54
N SER A 205 -24.94 25.99 6.42
CA SER A 205 -25.65 26.13 5.15
C SER A 205 -24.88 27.05 4.19
N SER A 206 -25.06 26.83 2.90
CA SER A 206 -24.46 27.71 1.89
C SER A 206 -25.05 29.13 1.97
N GLY A 207 -26.33 29.27 2.31
CA GLY A 207 -27.00 30.56 2.49
C GLY A 207 -26.40 31.40 3.62
N GLU A 208 -26.09 30.77 4.76
CA GLU A 208 -25.45 31.46 5.90
C GLU A 208 -24.16 32.14 5.46
N VAL A 209 -23.28 31.40 4.79
CA VAL A 209 -21.98 31.94 4.34
C VAL A 209 -22.16 32.98 3.24
N LEU A 210 -22.98 32.71 2.23
CA LEU A 210 -23.18 33.61 1.10
C LEU A 210 -23.78 34.97 1.51
N SER A 211 -24.61 35.00 2.56
CA SER A 211 -25.18 36.24 3.09
C SER A 211 -24.14 37.21 3.65
N THR A 212 -22.93 36.71 3.97
CA THR A 212 -21.85 37.50 4.58
C THR A 212 -20.82 38.02 3.58
N VAL A 213 -20.86 37.56 2.32
CA VAL A 213 -19.85 37.85 1.31
C VAL A 213 -20.22 39.09 0.51
N VAL A 214 -19.32 40.07 0.48
CA VAL A 214 -19.42 41.22 -0.43
C VAL A 214 -18.72 40.87 -1.74
N SER A 215 -19.51 40.62 -2.79
CA SER A 215 -18.96 40.28 -4.11
C SER A 215 -18.43 41.52 -4.84
N GLN A 216 -17.17 41.48 -5.28
CA GLN A 216 -16.56 42.53 -6.10
C GLN A 216 -16.53 42.11 -7.58
N THR A 217 -16.47 40.80 -7.85
CA THR A 217 -16.58 40.25 -9.21
C THR A 217 -18.03 40.00 -9.64
N LYS A 218 -18.24 39.89 -10.96
CA LYS A 218 -19.50 39.43 -11.55
C LYS A 218 -19.26 38.27 -12.49
N ASN A 219 -20.17 37.29 -12.47
CA ASN A 219 -20.26 36.24 -13.46
C ASN A 219 -21.49 36.50 -14.35
N THR A 220 -21.24 36.89 -15.60
CA THR A 220 -22.29 37.34 -16.54
C THR A 220 -22.97 36.20 -17.30
N ALA A 221 -22.57 34.95 -17.06
CA ALA A 221 -23.13 33.79 -17.72
C ALA A 221 -24.60 33.59 -17.34
N LYS A 222 -25.48 33.66 -18.35
CA LYS A 222 -26.93 33.48 -18.19
C LYS A 222 -27.29 32.06 -17.80
N ILE A 223 -28.35 31.93 -16.98
CA ILE A 223 -28.97 30.66 -16.63
C ILE A 223 -30.20 30.50 -17.52
N THR A 224 -30.22 29.47 -18.35
CA THR A 224 -31.35 29.13 -19.20
C THR A 224 -31.81 27.70 -18.94
N TYR A 225 -33.08 27.42 -19.23
CA TYR A 225 -33.61 26.06 -19.17
C TYR A 225 -32.87 25.12 -20.12
N ALA A 226 -32.55 23.90 -19.66
CA ALA A 226 -31.85 22.91 -20.48
C ALA A 226 -32.77 22.37 -21.58
N ARG A 227 -32.23 22.21 -22.80
CA ARG A 227 -32.97 21.56 -23.91
C ARG A 227 -33.34 20.12 -23.59
N ASN A 228 -32.42 19.38 -22.97
CA ASN A 228 -32.57 17.97 -22.60
C ASN A 228 -32.34 17.84 -21.08
N PRO A 229 -33.34 18.13 -20.23
CA PRO A 229 -33.16 18.13 -18.79
C PRO A 229 -32.96 16.70 -18.26
N SER A 230 -31.97 16.51 -17.38
CA SER A 230 -31.77 15.25 -16.66
C SER A 230 -32.34 15.37 -15.25
N LEU A 231 -33.49 14.73 -15.01
CA LEU A 231 -34.19 14.74 -13.74
C LEU A 231 -33.51 13.82 -12.70
N ARG A 232 -33.51 14.25 -11.45
CA ARG A 232 -33.09 13.47 -10.27
C ARG A 232 -34.14 13.63 -9.17
N PRO A 233 -34.22 12.71 -8.18
CA PRO A 233 -35.20 12.81 -7.11
C PRO A 233 -35.15 14.15 -6.36
N ASN A 234 -33.95 14.65 -6.07
CA ASN A 234 -33.76 15.96 -5.45
C ASN A 234 -33.74 17.08 -6.54
N PRO A 235 -34.50 18.18 -6.35
CA PRO A 235 -34.61 19.27 -7.33
C PRO A 235 -33.28 19.99 -7.64
N TYR A 236 -32.32 19.96 -6.72
CA TYR A 236 -31.02 20.61 -6.87
C TYR A 236 -29.96 19.72 -7.53
N HIS A 237 -30.24 18.44 -7.77
CA HIS A 237 -29.25 17.47 -8.26
C HIS A 237 -29.33 17.19 -9.76
N GLY A 238 -30.44 17.54 -10.41
CA GLY A 238 -30.65 17.37 -11.85
C GLY A 238 -29.83 18.32 -12.72
N GLN A 239 -29.62 17.97 -13.99
CA GLN A 239 -29.13 18.91 -15.00
C GLN A 239 -30.33 19.53 -15.72
N LEU A 240 -31.04 20.41 -15.01
CA LEU A 240 -32.27 21.04 -15.50
C LEU A 240 -32.03 22.36 -16.25
N TYR A 241 -30.82 22.90 -16.14
CA TYR A 241 -30.41 24.20 -16.67
C TYR A 241 -29.10 24.09 -17.47
N ASN A 242 -28.79 25.12 -18.24
CA ASN A 242 -27.64 25.13 -19.15
C ASN A 242 -26.28 25.02 -18.44
N GLY A 243 -25.32 24.46 -19.17
CA GLY A 243 -23.89 24.55 -18.84
C GLY A 243 -23.39 23.66 -17.71
N GLY A 244 -24.25 22.87 -17.06
CA GLY A 244 -23.85 21.86 -16.07
C GLY A 244 -23.68 22.38 -14.65
N GLY A 245 -23.66 23.69 -14.42
CA GLY A 245 -23.77 24.27 -13.07
C GLY A 245 -25.19 24.13 -12.53
N ARG A 246 -25.34 23.72 -11.28
CA ARG A 246 -26.64 23.42 -10.63
C ARG A 246 -27.09 24.54 -9.67
N PRO A 247 -28.40 24.67 -9.39
CA PRO A 247 -28.86 25.56 -8.34
C PRO A 247 -28.35 25.10 -6.98
N LEU A 248 -28.08 26.04 -6.07
CA LEU A 248 -27.81 25.75 -4.67
C LEU A 248 -29.11 25.66 -3.87
N ASP A 249 -29.15 24.70 -2.94
CA ASP A 249 -30.08 24.73 -1.82
C ASP A 249 -29.41 25.54 -0.70
N LEU A 250 -29.93 26.74 -0.43
CA LEU A 250 -29.32 27.68 0.51
C LEU A 250 -29.45 27.23 1.96
N GLU A 251 -30.36 26.31 2.27
CA GLU A 251 -30.55 25.74 3.61
C GLU A 251 -29.62 24.54 3.87
N GLN A 252 -28.87 24.11 2.86
CA GLN A 252 -27.94 22.97 2.93
C GLN A 252 -26.51 23.40 2.59
N PRO A 253 -25.49 22.63 2.99
CA PRO A 253 -24.14 22.85 2.50
C PRO A 253 -24.09 22.72 0.98
N ALA A 254 -23.26 23.53 0.32
CA ALA A 254 -23.13 23.50 -1.13
C ALA A 254 -22.65 22.13 -1.62
N PRO A 255 -23.05 21.67 -2.82
CA PRO A 255 -22.38 20.54 -3.46
C PRO A 255 -20.92 20.89 -3.76
N THR A 256 -20.10 19.86 -4.01
CA THR A 256 -18.69 20.04 -4.38
C THR A 256 -18.52 21.03 -5.54
N LEU A 257 -17.79 22.12 -5.30
CA LEU A 257 -17.39 23.06 -6.34
C LEU A 257 -16.29 22.42 -7.20
N LEU A 258 -16.58 22.22 -8.48
CA LEU A 258 -15.70 21.51 -9.42
C LEU A 258 -14.62 22.43 -9.99
N ALA A 259 -13.44 21.88 -10.27
CA ALA A 259 -12.35 22.58 -10.98
C ALA A 259 -12.74 23.06 -12.39
N SER A 260 -13.76 22.45 -12.98
CA SER A 260 -14.32 22.88 -14.26
C SER A 260 -15.31 24.05 -14.15
N ALA A 261 -15.55 24.59 -12.95
CA ALA A 261 -16.39 25.76 -12.75
C ALA A 261 -15.85 26.98 -13.51
N GLY A 262 -16.74 27.91 -13.82
CA GLY A 262 -16.48 29.05 -14.71
C GLY A 262 -17.54 29.17 -15.80
N GLY A 263 -17.97 30.41 -16.08
CA GLY A 263 -19.08 30.67 -16.99
C GLY A 263 -20.31 29.83 -16.65
N ASN A 264 -20.89 29.14 -17.65
CA ASN A 264 -22.12 28.35 -17.50
C ASN A 264 -21.95 27.08 -16.61
N LYS A 265 -20.72 26.66 -16.29
CA LYS A 265 -20.44 25.51 -15.40
C LYS A 265 -20.49 25.84 -13.92
N THR A 266 -20.61 27.12 -13.58
CA THR A 266 -20.63 27.60 -12.18
C THR A 266 -21.98 27.30 -11.55
N HIS A 267 -22.01 26.84 -10.30
CA HIS A 267 -23.27 26.73 -9.55
C HIS A 267 -23.93 28.11 -9.43
N PHE A 268 -25.24 28.14 -9.19
CA PHE A 268 -26.00 29.38 -9.21
C PHE A 268 -27.01 29.46 -8.07
N ILE A 269 -27.40 30.69 -7.74
CA ILE A 269 -28.43 31.01 -6.78
C ILE A 269 -29.68 31.39 -7.57
N ALA A 270 -30.82 30.87 -7.15
CA ALA A 270 -32.13 31.19 -7.67
C ALA A 270 -33.17 31.04 -6.56
N ASP A 271 -34.34 31.62 -6.77
CA ASP A 271 -35.49 31.47 -5.88
C ASP A 271 -35.91 29.98 -5.76
N ALA A 272 -36.16 29.52 -4.53
CA ALA A 272 -36.43 28.11 -4.23
C ALA A 272 -37.75 27.62 -4.84
N ASP A 273 -38.78 28.48 -4.85
CA ASP A 273 -40.08 28.19 -5.45
C ASP A 273 -39.92 27.98 -6.96
N SER A 274 -39.09 28.80 -7.62
CA SER A 274 -38.78 28.66 -9.04
C SER A 274 -38.10 27.32 -9.39
N ILE A 275 -37.15 26.86 -8.54
CA ILE A 275 -36.47 25.58 -8.74
C ILE A 275 -37.42 24.39 -8.53
N THR A 276 -38.17 24.40 -7.43
CA THR A 276 -39.08 23.31 -7.06
C THR A 276 -40.29 23.23 -7.99
N ALA A 277 -40.84 24.37 -8.42
CA ALA A 277 -41.94 24.41 -9.39
C ALA A 277 -41.54 23.78 -10.74
N TYR A 278 -40.36 24.14 -11.27
CA TYR A 278 -39.90 23.58 -12.55
C TYR A 278 -39.55 22.09 -12.44
N HIS A 279 -38.90 21.67 -11.35
CA HIS A 279 -38.64 20.25 -11.10
C HIS A 279 -39.95 19.45 -10.98
N GLY A 280 -40.95 19.97 -10.25
CA GLY A 280 -42.26 19.35 -10.12
C GLY A 280 -43.01 19.26 -11.45
N HIS A 281 -42.92 20.29 -12.30
CA HIS A 281 -43.46 20.29 -13.66
C HIS A 281 -42.88 19.13 -14.49
N LEU A 282 -41.55 19.00 -14.54
CA LEU A 282 -40.89 17.90 -15.26
C LEU A 282 -41.23 16.53 -14.65
N SER A 283 -41.29 16.43 -13.32
CA SER A 283 -41.62 15.18 -12.62
C SER A 283 -43.03 14.67 -12.92
N ARG A 284 -43.97 15.57 -13.23
CA ARG A 284 -45.34 15.24 -13.67
C ARG A 284 -45.46 14.99 -15.18
N GLY A 285 -44.35 14.86 -15.90
CA GLY A 285 -44.33 14.62 -17.34
C GLY A 285 -44.41 15.88 -18.20
N GLY A 286 -44.23 17.07 -17.61
CA GLY A 286 -44.15 18.32 -18.35
C GLY A 286 -42.92 18.41 -19.26
N GLY A 287 -43.05 19.08 -20.41
CA GLY A 287 -41.94 19.30 -21.34
C GLY A 287 -40.95 20.38 -20.88
N PRO A 288 -39.72 20.43 -21.45
CA PRO A 288 -38.72 21.43 -21.11
C PRO A 288 -39.16 22.85 -21.48
N GLN A 289 -38.90 23.81 -20.59
CA GLN A 289 -39.14 25.23 -20.84
C GLN A 289 -37.99 25.86 -21.66
N THR A 290 -38.19 27.07 -22.15
CA THR A 290 -37.19 27.84 -22.92
C THR A 290 -36.99 29.24 -22.33
N GLY A 291 -35.84 29.86 -22.61
CA GLY A 291 -35.50 31.20 -22.13
C GLY A 291 -34.66 31.22 -20.85
N ASP A 292 -34.45 32.44 -20.35
CA ASP A 292 -33.67 32.72 -19.14
C ASP A 292 -34.49 32.36 -17.90
N LEU A 293 -33.85 31.83 -16.85
CA LEU A 293 -34.45 31.66 -15.52
C LEU A 293 -34.43 33.03 -14.82
N PRO A 294 -35.57 33.69 -14.59
CA PRO A 294 -35.59 35.04 -14.01
C PRO A 294 -35.01 35.07 -12.60
N GLY A 295 -34.26 36.12 -12.27
CA GLY A 295 -33.69 36.31 -10.93
C GLY A 295 -32.52 35.40 -10.56
N ALA A 296 -32.15 34.44 -11.42
CA ALA A 296 -31.03 33.54 -11.17
C ALA A 296 -29.67 34.20 -11.50
N ARG A 297 -28.65 33.91 -10.68
CA ARG A 297 -27.27 34.37 -10.93
C ARG A 297 -26.25 33.30 -10.58
N ARG A 298 -25.16 33.23 -11.35
CA ARG A 298 -24.02 32.35 -11.07
C ARG A 298 -23.27 32.89 -9.84
N LEU A 299 -22.67 31.98 -9.07
CA LEU A 299 -21.77 32.37 -7.98
C LEU A 299 -20.61 33.22 -8.50
N THR A 300 -20.14 34.13 -7.67
CA THR A 300 -18.92 34.90 -7.89
C THR A 300 -17.67 34.13 -7.44
N ILE A 301 -16.48 34.71 -7.69
CA ILE A 301 -15.21 34.13 -7.22
C ILE A 301 -15.16 34.13 -5.70
N GLU A 302 -15.55 35.25 -5.08
CA GLU A 302 -15.53 35.46 -3.64
C GLU A 302 -16.52 34.53 -2.93
N GLU A 303 -17.72 34.37 -3.49
CA GLU A 303 -18.71 33.41 -2.98
C GLU A 303 -18.22 31.97 -3.09
N SER A 304 -17.61 31.60 -4.22
CA SER A 304 -17.06 30.26 -4.42
C SER A 304 -15.88 29.99 -3.47
N ALA A 305 -15.04 30.99 -3.23
CA ALA A 305 -13.91 30.92 -2.31
C ALA A 305 -14.39 30.79 -0.86
N ALA A 306 -15.38 31.60 -0.45
CA ALA A 306 -15.97 31.56 0.88
C ALA A 306 -16.66 30.22 1.18
N LEU A 307 -17.36 29.64 0.20
CA LEU A 307 -17.94 28.29 0.33
C LEU A 307 -16.88 27.18 0.46
N GLN A 308 -15.65 27.45 0.02
CA GLN A 308 -14.50 26.59 0.27
C GLN A 308 -13.72 26.99 1.53
N THR A 309 -14.16 27.98 2.30
CA THR A 309 -13.48 28.52 3.50
C THR A 309 -12.13 29.17 3.24
N PHE A 310 -11.92 29.71 2.03
CA PHE A 310 -10.79 30.62 1.81
C PHE A 310 -10.96 31.92 2.61
N PRO A 311 -9.84 32.55 3.04
CA PRO A 311 -9.87 33.90 3.60
C PRO A 311 -10.57 34.88 2.65
N LEU A 312 -11.38 35.78 3.19
CA LEU A 312 -12.16 36.75 2.38
C LEU A 312 -11.26 37.76 1.63
N ASP A 313 -10.02 37.95 2.10
CA ASP A 313 -9.00 38.82 1.51
C ASP A 313 -8.11 38.08 0.50
N MET A 314 -8.41 36.81 0.18
CA MET A 314 -7.61 36.00 -0.73
C MET A 314 -7.56 36.61 -2.14
N GLN A 315 -6.36 36.86 -2.64
CA GLN A 315 -6.14 37.42 -3.98
C GLN A 315 -5.82 36.31 -4.99
N PHE A 316 -6.79 35.96 -5.83
CA PHE A 316 -6.60 34.98 -6.90
C PHE A 316 -6.03 35.61 -8.17
N SER A 317 -4.94 35.03 -8.69
CA SER A 317 -4.27 35.45 -9.92
C SER A 317 -4.86 34.76 -11.16
N GLY A 318 -4.78 35.44 -12.31
CA GLY A 318 -5.13 34.90 -13.63
C GLY A 318 -6.57 35.21 -14.08
N PRO A 319 -6.98 34.72 -15.26
CA PRO A 319 -8.35 34.88 -15.77
C PRO A 319 -9.39 34.25 -14.84
N GLN A 320 -10.64 34.73 -14.86
CA GLN A 320 -11.72 34.19 -14.00
C GLN A 320 -11.85 32.66 -14.07
N SER A 321 -11.70 32.06 -15.26
CA SER A 321 -11.75 30.60 -15.42
C SER A 321 -10.61 29.87 -14.71
N SER A 322 -9.42 30.47 -14.61
CA SER A 322 -8.31 29.96 -13.80
C SER A 322 -8.60 30.11 -12.30
N GLN A 323 -9.18 31.24 -11.89
CA GLN A 323 -9.53 31.48 -10.47
C GLN A 323 -10.59 30.47 -9.98
N TYR A 324 -11.66 30.21 -10.75
CA TYR A 324 -12.62 29.15 -10.41
C TYR A 324 -11.97 27.76 -10.34
N ARG A 325 -11.01 27.47 -11.23
CA ARG A 325 -10.28 26.20 -11.21
C ARG A 325 -9.42 26.06 -9.97
N GLN A 326 -8.72 27.13 -9.59
CA GLN A 326 -7.91 27.20 -8.36
C GLN A 326 -8.77 26.90 -7.13
N ILE A 327 -9.94 27.55 -7.02
CA ILE A 327 -10.90 27.28 -5.95
C ILE A 327 -11.38 25.83 -6.01
N GLY A 328 -11.88 25.36 -7.16
CA GLY A 328 -12.43 24.01 -7.31
C GLY A 328 -11.44 22.87 -7.04
N ASN A 329 -10.15 23.07 -7.35
CA ASN A 329 -9.07 22.12 -7.07
C ASN A 329 -8.67 22.07 -5.60
N ALA A 330 -8.83 23.17 -4.86
CA ALA A 330 -8.28 23.28 -3.52
C ALA A 330 -8.88 22.30 -2.52
N VAL A 331 -8.10 21.98 -1.49
CA VAL A 331 -8.62 21.49 -0.22
C VAL A 331 -9.22 22.68 0.53
N PRO A 332 -10.43 22.58 1.09
CA PRO A 332 -10.99 23.66 1.90
C PRO A 332 -10.04 24.00 3.07
N PRO A 333 -9.61 25.27 3.25
CA PRO A 333 -8.66 25.62 4.30
C PRO A 333 -9.10 25.24 5.70
N HIS A 334 -10.40 25.34 6.02
CA HIS A 334 -10.88 24.95 7.35
C HIS A 334 -10.77 23.43 7.58
N LEU A 335 -11.03 22.60 6.57
CA LEU A 335 -10.78 21.15 6.69
C LEU A 335 -9.29 20.87 6.91
N ALA A 336 -8.43 21.55 6.14
CA ALA A 336 -6.99 21.41 6.29
C ALA A 336 -6.50 21.88 7.68
N TYR A 337 -7.11 22.91 8.25
CA TYR A 337 -6.84 23.37 9.62
C TYR A 337 -7.16 22.28 10.65
N VAL A 338 -8.35 21.70 10.62
CA VAL A 338 -8.76 20.67 11.61
C VAL A 338 -7.83 19.45 11.53
N ILE A 339 -7.46 19.01 10.33
CA ILE A 339 -6.47 17.93 10.17
C ILE A 339 -5.08 18.35 10.63
N GLY A 340 -4.66 19.58 10.30
CA GLY A 340 -3.37 20.13 10.69
C GLY A 340 -3.21 20.27 12.20
N GLU A 341 -4.27 20.68 12.91
CA GLU A 341 -4.28 20.83 14.36
C GLU A 341 -4.02 19.49 15.05
N GLN A 342 -4.71 18.43 14.61
CA GLN A 342 -4.45 17.08 15.09
C GLN A 342 -3.04 16.59 14.75
N LEU A 343 -2.51 16.96 13.58
CA LEU A 343 -1.14 16.61 13.21
C LEU A 343 -0.11 17.33 14.09
N VAL A 344 -0.37 18.59 14.44
CA VAL A 344 0.47 19.35 15.38
C VAL A 344 0.41 18.77 16.78
N ILE A 345 -0.77 18.37 17.27
CA ILE A 345 -0.91 17.66 18.55
C ILE A 345 -0.06 16.39 18.53
N HIS A 346 -0.20 15.57 17.48
CA HIS A 346 0.60 14.35 17.31
C HIS A 346 2.11 14.63 17.34
N LEU A 347 2.57 15.62 16.58
CA LEU A 347 4.00 16.00 16.52
C LEU A 347 4.54 16.60 17.82
N ARG A 348 3.67 17.17 18.67
CA ARG A 348 4.01 17.68 20.00
C ARG A 348 4.10 16.55 21.03
N GLU A 349 3.21 15.57 20.97
CA GLU A 349 3.23 14.38 21.83
C GLU A 349 4.39 13.44 21.50
N HIS A 350 4.89 13.51 20.26
CA HIS A 350 6.05 12.77 19.77
C HIS A 350 7.17 13.75 19.37
N PRO A 351 7.73 14.53 20.32
CA PRO A 351 8.79 15.48 20.03
C PRO A 351 10.01 14.72 19.49
N GLU A 352 10.84 15.38 18.67
CA GLU A 352 12.14 14.81 18.32
C GLU A 352 12.92 14.56 19.62
N ASN A 353 12.96 13.30 20.06
CA ASN A 353 13.75 12.96 21.22
C ASN A 353 15.22 13.28 20.90
N ALA A 354 15.94 13.84 21.87
CA ALA A 354 17.40 14.01 21.81
C ALA A 354 18.12 12.72 21.37
N THR A 355 17.47 11.56 21.54
CA THR A 355 17.82 10.26 20.99
C THR A 355 17.99 10.23 19.46
N GLN A 356 17.34 11.06 18.64
CA GLN A 356 17.63 11.14 17.19
C GLN A 356 18.93 11.91 16.91
N GLN A 357 19.25 12.93 17.70
CA GLN A 357 20.55 13.61 17.65
C GLN A 357 21.66 12.74 18.23
N GLU A 358 21.36 11.98 19.29
CA GLU A 358 22.21 10.95 19.87
C GLU A 358 22.36 9.75 18.94
N GLN A 359 21.32 9.39 18.16
CA GLN A 359 21.37 8.38 17.11
C GLN A 359 22.16 8.88 15.91
N GLN A 360 22.10 10.15 15.55
CA GLN A 360 22.91 10.76 14.49
C GLN A 360 24.37 10.90 14.93
N LEU A 361 24.62 11.21 16.20
CA LEU A 361 25.93 11.22 16.84
C LEU A 361 26.48 9.79 17.04
N ASN A 362 25.60 8.82 17.34
CA ASN A 362 25.93 7.39 17.41
C ASN A 362 26.12 6.81 16.02
N GLN A 363 25.43 7.30 14.98
CA GLN A 363 25.67 6.94 13.58
C GLN A 363 27.03 7.50 13.10
N LEU A 364 27.40 8.71 13.53
CA LEU A 364 28.74 9.29 13.32
C LEU A 364 29.83 8.54 14.10
N LYS A 365 29.59 8.17 15.37
CA LYS A 365 30.53 7.35 16.16
C LYS A 365 30.62 5.90 15.65
N PHE A 366 29.51 5.29 15.26
CA PHE A 366 29.44 3.92 14.73
C PHE A 366 30.07 3.82 13.35
N SER A 367 29.86 4.81 12.48
CA SER A 367 30.58 4.90 11.19
C SER A 367 32.08 5.15 11.35
N GLN A 368 32.52 5.80 12.44
CA GLN A 368 33.94 5.96 12.81
C GLN A 368 34.55 4.73 13.50
N LEU A 369 33.73 3.87 14.11
CA LEU A 369 34.14 2.61 14.76
C LEU A 369 34.23 1.43 13.79
N MET A 370 33.61 1.54 12.60
CA MET A 370 33.71 0.53 11.56
C MET A 370 35.08 0.60 10.85
N PRO A 371 35.69 -0.54 10.50
CA PRO A 371 36.89 -0.56 9.68
C PRO A 371 36.68 0.23 8.37
N ALA A 372 37.63 1.10 8.00
CA ALA A 372 37.56 2.04 6.87
C ALA A 372 37.21 1.40 5.49
N ASN A 373 37.27 0.06 5.41
CA ASN A 373 36.94 -0.78 4.26
C ASN A 373 35.43 -1.03 4.02
N ILE A 374 34.51 -0.50 4.85
CA ILE A 374 33.05 -0.51 4.58
C ILE A 374 32.62 0.78 3.82
N GLN A 375 33.50 1.35 3.00
CA GLN A 375 33.14 2.43 2.06
C GLN A 375 32.62 1.93 0.70
N LEU A 376 32.57 0.60 0.48
CA LEU A 376 32.02 -0.02 -0.73
C LEU A 376 30.48 -0.16 -0.70
N GLY A 377 29.83 0.58 0.20
CA GLY A 377 28.37 0.67 0.29
C GLY A 377 27.70 -0.65 0.69
N LEU A 378 28.35 -1.58 1.38
CA LEU A 378 27.77 -2.91 1.70
C LEU A 378 26.41 -2.84 2.41
N PHE A 379 26.16 -1.77 3.18
CA PHE A 379 24.88 -1.49 3.81
C PHE A 379 24.23 -0.23 3.22
N SER A 380 22.91 -0.26 3.14
CA SER A 380 22.09 0.91 2.90
C SER A 380 22.15 1.87 4.11
N GLU A 381 21.91 3.16 3.87
CA GLU A 381 21.79 4.15 4.95
C GLU A 381 20.74 3.74 6.01
N LYS A 382 19.65 3.12 5.56
CA LYS A 382 18.56 2.63 6.43
C LYS A 382 19.07 1.54 7.38
N THR A 383 19.86 0.60 6.88
CA THR A 383 20.38 -0.52 7.68
C THR A 383 21.49 -0.09 8.61
N ILE A 384 22.34 0.85 8.18
CA ILE A 384 23.33 1.49 9.07
C ILE A 384 22.63 2.17 10.24
N THR A 385 21.52 2.85 9.98
CA THR A 385 20.70 3.48 11.03
C THR A 385 20.11 2.44 11.99
N TYR A 386 19.54 1.36 11.46
CA TYR A 386 18.98 0.27 12.27
C TYR A 386 20.04 -0.40 13.17
N MET A 387 21.21 -0.71 12.63
CA MET A 387 22.32 -1.32 13.37
C MET A 387 22.90 -0.39 14.44
N ALA A 388 22.86 0.93 14.23
CA ALA A 388 23.30 1.88 15.25
C ALA A 388 22.31 1.97 16.43
N GLN A 389 21.03 1.61 16.21
CA GLN A 389 19.97 1.67 17.22
C GLN A 389 19.78 0.37 18.00
N LYS A 390 20.14 -0.77 17.40
CA LYS A 390 20.02 -2.11 17.96
C LYS A 390 21.42 -2.68 18.04
N GLU A 391 21.92 -3.03 19.22
CA GLU A 391 23.18 -3.77 19.36
C GLU A 391 23.05 -5.17 18.73
N GLU A 392 23.09 -5.22 17.40
CA GLU A 392 22.88 -6.43 16.62
C GLU A 392 24.16 -7.26 16.58
N SER A 393 24.01 -8.57 16.68
CA SER A 393 25.14 -9.49 16.60
C SER A 393 25.86 -9.40 15.24
N THR A 394 27.17 -9.60 15.23
CA THR A 394 28.01 -9.71 14.01
C THR A 394 27.42 -10.64 12.96
N ILE A 395 26.75 -11.71 13.41
CA ILE A 395 26.03 -12.67 12.58
C ILE A 395 24.94 -11.99 11.74
N TRP A 396 24.07 -11.23 12.41
CA TRP A 396 22.95 -10.54 11.78
C TRP A 396 23.45 -9.50 10.78
N GLN A 397 24.45 -8.70 11.19
CA GLN A 397 25.10 -7.69 10.34
C GLN A 397 25.66 -8.32 9.05
N SER A 398 26.28 -9.51 9.17
CA SER A 398 26.84 -10.24 8.04
C SER A 398 25.76 -10.74 7.08
N VAL A 399 24.62 -11.22 7.58
CA VAL A 399 23.50 -11.65 6.74
C VAL A 399 22.89 -10.47 5.99
N GLN A 400 22.67 -9.34 6.67
CA GLN A 400 22.08 -8.14 6.05
C GLN A 400 22.98 -7.53 4.98
N ALA A 401 24.28 -7.40 5.25
CA ALA A 401 25.25 -6.95 4.26
C ALA A 401 25.19 -7.82 2.99
N LEU A 402 25.20 -9.14 3.18
CA LEU A 402 25.14 -10.11 2.09
C LEU A 402 23.87 -9.93 1.27
N THR A 403 22.70 -9.89 1.90
CA THR A 403 21.41 -9.84 1.22
C THR A 403 21.18 -8.53 0.48
N GLU A 404 21.60 -7.39 1.04
CA GLU A 404 21.53 -6.10 0.38
C GLU A 404 22.50 -5.96 -0.79
N THR A 405 23.69 -6.54 -0.68
CA THR A 405 24.61 -6.61 -1.82
C THR A 405 24.00 -7.43 -2.97
N ILE A 406 23.37 -8.56 -2.67
CA ILE A 406 22.65 -9.37 -3.67
C ILE A 406 21.51 -8.58 -4.33
N ASP A 407 20.70 -7.88 -3.55
CA ASP A 407 19.56 -7.11 -4.08
C ASP A 407 20.02 -6.01 -5.04
N ARG A 408 21.13 -5.33 -4.72
CA ARG A 408 21.69 -4.28 -5.57
C ARG A 408 22.22 -4.81 -6.89
N PHE A 409 22.89 -5.97 -6.87
CA PHE A 409 23.27 -6.64 -8.13
C PHE A 409 22.05 -7.04 -8.95
N THR A 410 20.95 -7.41 -8.30
CA THR A 410 19.72 -7.80 -9.01
C THR A 410 18.98 -6.61 -9.62
N ASN A 411 18.85 -5.51 -8.88
CA ASN A 411 17.99 -4.38 -9.24
C ASN A 411 18.65 -3.39 -10.22
N SER A 412 19.88 -3.64 -10.67
CA SER A 412 20.60 -2.81 -11.63
C SER A 412 20.63 -1.32 -11.26
N GLU A 413 20.70 -0.98 -9.96
CA GLU A 413 21.01 0.38 -9.56
C GLU A 413 22.47 0.67 -9.97
N ASN A 414 22.63 1.59 -10.93
CA ASN A 414 23.91 2.02 -11.49
C ASN A 414 24.91 2.40 -10.37
N GLY A 415 25.84 1.49 -10.04
CA GLY A 415 26.94 1.80 -9.10
C GLY A 415 27.95 0.67 -8.89
N LEU A 416 27.50 -0.56 -8.60
CA LEU A 416 28.39 -1.69 -8.39
C LEU A 416 28.74 -2.36 -9.72
N LYS A 417 29.81 -1.91 -10.37
CA LYS A 417 30.37 -2.65 -11.51
C LYS A 417 30.99 -3.95 -10.99
N PRO A 418 30.86 -5.08 -11.70
CA PRO A 418 31.65 -6.31 -11.46
C PRO A 418 33.18 -6.12 -11.59
N ALA A 419 33.67 -4.89 -11.72
CA ALA A 419 35.07 -4.53 -11.97
C ALA A 419 35.93 -4.44 -10.69
N GLU A 420 35.37 -4.58 -9.49
CA GLU A 420 36.13 -4.77 -8.24
C GLU A 420 36.49 -6.25 -8.06
N ILE A 421 37.16 -6.79 -9.07
CA ILE A 421 37.55 -8.19 -9.10
C ILE A 421 38.71 -8.38 -8.11
N PRO A 422 38.64 -9.37 -7.21
CA PRO A 422 39.78 -9.68 -6.35
C PRO A 422 40.96 -10.16 -7.22
N SER A 423 42.18 -10.17 -6.69
CA SER A 423 43.34 -10.60 -7.48
C SER A 423 43.17 -12.03 -8.04
N ALA A 424 43.92 -12.35 -9.11
CA ALA A 424 43.76 -13.59 -9.86
C ALA A 424 43.71 -14.84 -8.97
N LYS A 425 44.56 -14.90 -7.93
CA LYS A 425 44.60 -15.96 -6.92
C LYS A 425 43.24 -16.19 -6.25
N TYR A 426 42.58 -15.14 -5.76
CA TYR A 426 41.30 -15.24 -5.04
C TYR A 426 40.13 -15.45 -5.99
N ARG A 427 40.14 -14.77 -7.14
CA ARG A 427 39.13 -14.98 -8.19
C ARG A 427 39.10 -16.44 -8.64
N GLU A 428 40.25 -17.04 -8.92
CA GLU A 428 40.34 -18.45 -9.31
C GLU A 428 39.81 -19.37 -8.20
N ALA A 429 40.12 -19.08 -6.94
CA ALA A 429 39.61 -19.83 -5.80
C ALA A 429 38.07 -19.77 -5.70
N VAL A 430 37.46 -18.59 -5.87
CA VAL A 430 36.00 -18.40 -5.87
C VAL A 430 35.35 -19.15 -7.03
N ILE A 431 35.89 -18.99 -8.25
CA ILE A 431 35.35 -19.66 -9.44
C ILE A 431 35.45 -21.19 -9.27
N LYS A 432 36.59 -21.70 -8.78
CA LYS A 432 36.80 -23.12 -8.49
C LYS A 432 35.81 -23.62 -7.43
N LEU A 433 35.53 -22.84 -6.39
CA LEU A 433 34.56 -23.18 -5.36
C LEU A 433 33.14 -23.31 -5.92
N LEU A 434 32.68 -22.31 -6.69
CA LEU A 434 31.31 -22.25 -7.18
C LEU A 434 31.04 -23.22 -8.34
N LYS A 435 32.04 -23.45 -9.21
CA LYS A 435 31.98 -24.44 -10.30
C LYS A 435 32.34 -25.87 -9.85
N GLY A 436 32.99 -26.03 -8.71
CA GLY A 436 33.40 -27.34 -8.20
C GLY A 436 32.22 -28.20 -7.73
N ARG A 437 32.47 -29.50 -7.53
CA ARG A 437 31.48 -30.50 -7.06
C ARG A 437 31.09 -30.37 -5.58
N LYS A 438 31.32 -29.21 -4.94
CA LYS A 438 30.95 -28.99 -3.54
C LYS A 438 29.44 -28.81 -3.42
N SER A 439 28.86 -29.19 -2.27
CA SER A 439 27.43 -29.00 -2.01
C SER A 439 27.06 -27.52 -1.93
N ASN A 440 25.82 -27.18 -2.25
CA ASN A 440 25.37 -25.79 -2.23
C ASN A 440 25.41 -25.17 -0.83
N SER A 441 25.16 -25.96 0.22
CA SER A 441 25.34 -25.50 1.59
C SER A 441 26.79 -25.10 1.90
N VAL A 442 27.79 -25.79 1.33
CA VAL A 442 29.19 -25.37 1.47
C VAL A 442 29.45 -24.05 0.73
N LYS A 443 28.87 -23.86 -0.46
CA LYS A 443 28.98 -22.61 -1.22
C LYS A 443 28.34 -21.44 -0.45
N THR A 444 27.14 -21.63 0.09
CA THR A 444 26.43 -20.65 0.94
C THR A 444 27.20 -20.37 2.23
N GLY A 445 27.77 -21.39 2.87
CA GLY A 445 28.60 -21.23 4.06
C GLY A 445 29.85 -20.38 3.77
N CYS A 446 30.55 -20.63 2.66
CA CYS A 446 31.68 -19.80 2.25
C CYS A 446 31.28 -18.35 1.96
N LEU A 447 30.12 -18.12 1.33
CA LEU A 447 29.58 -16.77 1.11
C LEU A 447 29.31 -16.06 2.44
N PHE A 448 28.66 -16.74 3.38
CA PHE A 448 28.43 -16.17 4.71
C PHE A 448 29.74 -15.87 5.44
N LEU A 449 30.69 -16.82 5.44
CA LEU A 449 31.96 -16.69 6.14
C LEU A 449 32.84 -15.56 5.58
N VAL A 450 32.80 -15.31 4.27
CA VAL A 450 33.54 -14.18 3.69
C VAL A 450 32.91 -12.85 4.10
N PHE A 451 31.58 -12.72 4.11
CA PHE A 451 30.90 -11.54 4.65
C PHE A 451 31.14 -11.37 6.16
N TYR A 452 31.13 -12.46 6.91
CA TYR A 452 31.47 -12.43 8.34
C TYR A 452 32.89 -11.93 8.58
N LYS A 453 33.86 -12.35 7.76
CA LYS A 453 35.24 -11.83 7.80
C LYS A 453 35.33 -10.36 7.38
N VAL A 454 34.45 -9.87 6.50
CA VAL A 454 34.36 -8.44 6.18
C VAL A 454 33.93 -7.62 7.40
N ILE A 455 32.93 -8.11 8.14
CA ILE A 455 32.37 -7.43 9.32
C ILE A 455 33.26 -7.61 10.58
N ALA A 456 33.90 -8.76 10.75
CA ALA A 456 34.81 -9.09 11.85
C ALA A 456 36.23 -9.43 11.32
N PRO A 457 37.09 -8.43 11.04
CA PRO A 457 38.41 -8.63 10.46
C PRO A 457 39.36 -9.49 11.33
N GLU A 458 39.13 -9.56 12.63
CA GLU A 458 39.88 -10.37 13.60
C GLU A 458 39.52 -11.86 13.54
N TYR A 459 38.39 -12.23 12.93
CA TYR A 459 37.94 -13.61 12.87
C TYR A 459 38.94 -14.52 12.13
N ASP A 460 39.44 -15.55 12.82
CA ASP A 460 40.58 -16.37 12.35
C ASP A 460 40.17 -17.74 11.78
N PHE A 461 38.86 -18.01 11.70
CA PHE A 461 38.25 -19.25 11.23
C PHE A 461 38.49 -20.49 12.10
N THR A 462 38.82 -20.31 13.38
CA THR A 462 39.03 -21.43 14.32
C THR A 462 37.75 -21.88 15.05
N SER A 463 36.67 -21.12 14.92
CA SER A 463 35.35 -21.39 15.51
C SER A 463 34.23 -21.16 14.49
N LEU A 464 33.02 -21.68 14.77
CA LEU A 464 31.85 -21.41 13.93
C LEU A 464 31.16 -20.11 14.39
N PRO A 465 30.87 -19.16 13.49
CA PRO A 465 30.20 -17.91 13.83
C PRO A 465 28.67 -18.07 13.93
N THR A 466 28.15 -19.29 14.07
CA THR A 466 26.71 -19.55 14.22
C THR A 466 26.42 -19.84 15.68
N GLY A 467 25.76 -18.92 16.39
CA GLY A 467 25.37 -19.14 17.80
C GLY A 467 24.41 -20.33 17.99
N TYR A 468 24.21 -20.73 19.26
CA TYR A 468 23.33 -21.82 19.72
C TYR A 468 22.20 -22.17 18.75
N ARG A 469 22.27 -23.39 18.18
CA ARG A 469 21.23 -24.06 17.37
C ARG A 469 20.30 -23.10 16.62
N GLY A 470 20.68 -22.70 15.41
CA GLY A 470 19.72 -22.34 14.37
C GLY A 470 18.64 -21.34 14.77
N LYS A 471 18.98 -20.29 15.54
CA LYS A 471 18.07 -19.16 15.72
C LYS A 471 18.39 -17.94 14.84
N ASN A 472 19.65 -17.60 14.54
CA ASN A 472 19.89 -16.27 13.92
C ASN A 472 20.80 -16.20 12.68
N GLY A 473 21.64 -17.18 12.34
CA GLY A 473 22.61 -17.03 11.24
C GLY A 473 22.25 -17.74 9.94
N ASP A 474 22.33 -19.07 9.98
CA ASP A 474 22.15 -19.95 8.82
C ASP A 474 20.70 -20.09 8.37
N LYS A 475 19.75 -20.15 9.32
CA LYS A 475 18.31 -20.14 9.00
C LYS A 475 17.84 -18.79 8.48
N LEU A 476 18.36 -17.70 9.04
CA LEU A 476 18.07 -16.35 8.57
C LEU A 476 18.58 -16.18 7.14
N LEU A 477 19.87 -16.48 6.90
CA LEU A 477 20.44 -16.43 5.56
C LEU A 477 19.69 -17.34 4.58
N GLY A 478 19.36 -18.58 4.99
CA GLY A 478 18.58 -19.50 4.18
C GLY A 478 17.20 -18.94 3.82
N ALA A 479 16.51 -18.31 4.77
CA ALA A 479 15.21 -17.68 4.55
C ALA A 479 15.30 -16.49 3.58
N GLU A 480 16.31 -15.63 3.75
CA GLU A 480 16.52 -14.44 2.92
C GLU A 480 16.90 -14.78 1.47
N LEU A 481 17.76 -15.80 1.27
CA LEU A 481 18.09 -16.28 -0.08
C LEU A 481 16.90 -16.94 -0.77
N LYS A 482 16.07 -17.67 0.00
CA LYS A 482 14.84 -18.28 -0.48
C LYS A 482 13.82 -17.20 -0.90
N HIS A 483 13.70 -16.12 -0.12
CA HIS A 483 12.84 -14.98 -0.45
C HIS A 483 13.26 -14.30 -1.76
N ARG A 484 14.56 -14.25 -2.05
CA ARG A 484 15.13 -13.69 -3.28
C ARG A 484 15.13 -14.65 -4.47
N HIS A 485 14.53 -15.83 -4.34
CA HIS A 485 14.47 -16.87 -5.37
C HIS A 485 15.85 -17.28 -5.94
N ILE A 486 16.87 -17.39 -5.08
CA ILE A 486 18.21 -17.82 -5.48
C ILE A 486 18.29 -19.35 -5.54
N THR A 487 18.62 -19.89 -6.72
CA THR A 487 18.45 -21.32 -7.05
C THR A 487 19.75 -22.11 -7.17
N LEU A 488 20.80 -21.76 -6.44
CA LEU A 488 21.91 -22.67 -6.16
C LEU A 488 21.40 -23.87 -5.30
N GLY A 489 20.46 -24.67 -5.81
CA GLY A 489 19.77 -25.82 -5.21
C GLY A 489 19.09 -25.57 -3.85
N GLN A 490 18.68 -26.65 -3.17
CA GLN A 490 18.11 -26.53 -1.82
C GLN A 490 19.19 -26.04 -0.85
N VAL A 491 19.11 -24.75 -0.48
CA VAL A 491 19.93 -24.15 0.57
C VAL A 491 19.41 -24.65 1.92
N THR A 492 19.85 -25.83 2.34
CA THR A 492 19.64 -26.30 3.71
C THR A 492 20.66 -25.64 4.63
N ALA A 493 20.25 -25.38 5.88
CA ALA A 493 21.04 -24.76 6.94
C ALA A 493 22.47 -25.33 6.94
N TRP A 494 23.44 -24.52 6.54
CA TRP A 494 24.79 -25.03 6.26
C TRP A 494 25.51 -25.49 7.53
N GLY A 495 25.12 -24.97 8.70
CA GLY A 495 25.58 -25.42 10.02
C GLY A 495 25.17 -26.88 10.33
N GLU A 496 24.01 -27.33 9.88
CA GLU A 496 23.55 -28.71 10.10
C GLU A 496 24.31 -29.70 9.21
N ASN A 497 24.60 -29.32 7.96
CA ASN A 497 25.32 -30.15 7.00
C ASN A 497 26.81 -30.32 7.31
N ILE A 498 27.37 -29.51 8.21
CA ILE A 498 28.75 -29.67 8.66
C ILE A 498 28.91 -30.69 9.79
N GLY A 499 27.82 -31.30 10.26
CA GLY A 499 27.84 -32.30 11.34
C GLY A 499 27.90 -31.69 12.74
N ALA A 500 27.82 -30.35 12.84
CA ALA A 500 27.79 -29.64 14.10
C ALA A 500 26.40 -29.79 14.74
N LYS A 501 26.23 -30.81 15.59
CA LYS A 501 25.07 -30.94 16.48
C LYS A 501 25.41 -30.33 17.84
N GLY A 502 24.88 -29.15 18.13
CA GLY A 502 25.09 -28.43 19.40
C GLY A 502 26.29 -27.49 19.37
N ASP A 503 26.57 -26.87 20.51
CA ASP A 503 27.65 -25.89 20.68
C ASP A 503 29.02 -26.56 20.60
N GLN A 504 29.71 -26.38 19.46
CA GLN A 504 31.12 -26.74 19.32
C GLN A 504 31.97 -25.47 19.18
N PRO A 505 32.39 -24.85 20.30
CA PRO A 505 33.09 -23.56 20.29
C PRO A 505 34.48 -23.59 19.61
N ASN A 506 35.02 -24.77 19.26
CA ASN A 506 36.40 -24.93 18.76
C ASN A 506 36.47 -25.69 17.42
N PHE A 507 35.52 -25.43 16.52
CA PHE A 507 35.52 -26.06 15.20
C PHE A 507 36.45 -25.33 14.22
N ASN A 508 37.63 -25.89 13.97
CA ASN A 508 38.63 -25.28 13.09
C ASN A 508 38.32 -25.53 11.60
N LEU A 509 37.68 -24.54 10.96
CA LEU A 509 37.28 -24.57 9.54
C LEU A 509 38.48 -24.67 8.57
N ARG A 510 39.69 -24.34 9.00
CA ARG A 510 40.92 -24.50 8.19
C ARG A 510 41.25 -25.97 7.97
N THR A 511 40.88 -26.82 8.91
CA THR A 511 41.18 -28.28 8.88
C THR A 511 40.06 -29.10 8.23
N ASP A 512 38.86 -28.55 8.09
CA ASP A 512 37.74 -29.20 7.42
C ASP A 512 37.97 -29.19 5.90
N SER A 513 38.11 -30.36 5.27
CA SER A 513 38.42 -30.47 3.84
C SER A 513 37.38 -29.81 2.91
N ARG A 514 36.15 -29.58 3.40
CA ARG A 514 35.08 -28.91 2.64
C ARG A 514 35.29 -27.41 2.55
N PHE A 515 35.88 -26.78 3.57
CA PHE A 515 36.10 -25.31 3.65
C PHE A 515 37.57 -24.91 3.57
N GLY A 516 38.47 -25.77 4.04
CA GLY A 516 39.86 -25.47 4.39
C GLY A 516 40.68 -24.84 3.28
N GLU A 517 40.56 -25.29 2.03
CA GLU A 517 41.28 -24.68 0.89
C GLU A 517 40.87 -23.21 0.69
N PHE A 518 39.56 -22.93 0.68
CA PHE A 518 39.03 -21.57 0.51
C PHE A 518 39.39 -20.69 1.70
N ILE A 519 39.18 -21.21 2.92
CA ILE A 519 39.46 -20.48 4.16
C ILE A 519 40.95 -20.18 4.32
N THR A 520 41.84 -21.11 3.97
CA THR A 520 43.29 -20.87 4.00
C THR A 520 43.67 -19.71 3.10
N ILE A 521 43.12 -19.68 1.89
CA ILE A 521 43.35 -18.58 0.93
C ILE A 521 42.81 -17.26 1.50
N ILE A 522 41.54 -17.20 1.90
CA ILE A 522 40.91 -15.97 2.42
C ILE A 522 41.58 -15.46 3.70
N SER A 523 42.07 -16.37 4.57
CA SER A 523 42.75 -15.96 5.80
C SER A 523 44.10 -15.26 5.59
N GLN A 524 44.69 -15.39 4.40
CA GLN A 524 45.92 -14.72 4.00
C GLN A 524 45.66 -13.41 3.24
N ALA A 525 44.38 -13.12 2.93
CA ALA A 525 43.99 -11.92 2.21
C ALA A 525 44.06 -10.69 3.13
N ASN A 526 44.42 -9.55 2.55
CA ASN A 526 44.16 -8.27 3.21
C ASN A 526 42.66 -7.95 3.13
N GLN A 527 42.22 -6.95 3.88
CA GLN A 527 40.80 -6.65 4.03
C GLN A 527 40.13 -6.19 2.72
N ASP A 528 40.85 -5.50 1.84
CA ASP A 528 40.37 -5.08 0.52
C ASP A 528 40.10 -6.31 -0.37
N GLU A 529 41.02 -7.28 -0.40
CA GLU A 529 40.86 -8.54 -1.14
C GLU A 529 39.71 -9.41 -0.60
N VAL A 530 39.52 -9.47 0.72
CA VAL A 530 38.35 -10.14 1.33
C VAL A 530 37.06 -9.49 0.84
N THR A 531 37.01 -8.15 0.84
CA THR A 531 35.80 -7.41 0.48
C THR A 531 35.46 -7.56 -1.00
N ARG A 532 36.45 -7.46 -1.89
CA ARG A 532 36.27 -7.73 -3.33
C ARG A 532 35.84 -9.16 -3.62
N THR A 533 36.36 -10.12 -2.85
CA THR A 533 35.93 -11.52 -2.92
C THR A 533 34.46 -11.65 -2.52
N ALA A 534 34.03 -10.98 -1.44
CA ALA A 534 32.63 -10.98 -1.00
C ALA A 534 31.68 -10.41 -2.07
N LEU A 535 32.04 -9.27 -2.68
CA LEU A 535 31.27 -8.66 -3.76
C LEU A 535 31.14 -9.56 -4.99
N LEU A 536 32.24 -10.18 -5.43
CA LEU A 536 32.23 -11.14 -6.55
C LEU A 536 31.35 -12.36 -6.24
N MET A 537 31.41 -12.88 -5.01
CA MET A 537 30.56 -14.01 -4.64
C MET A 537 29.08 -13.61 -4.60
N ALA A 538 28.75 -12.43 -4.07
CA ALA A 538 27.37 -11.94 -4.04
C ALA A 538 26.79 -11.74 -5.45
N SER A 539 27.55 -11.20 -6.40
CA SER A 539 27.08 -11.05 -7.79
C SER A 539 26.78 -12.39 -8.44
N MET A 540 27.65 -13.39 -8.25
CA MET A 540 27.43 -14.74 -8.78
C MET A 540 26.20 -15.43 -8.17
N PHE A 541 25.85 -15.12 -6.92
CA PHE A 541 24.61 -15.60 -6.30
C PHE A 541 23.39 -14.84 -6.83
N ALA A 542 23.48 -13.53 -7.05
CA ALA A 542 22.43 -12.74 -7.69
C ALA A 542 22.12 -13.26 -9.11
N ASP A 543 23.14 -13.61 -9.89
CA ASP A 543 23.01 -14.22 -11.23
C ASP A 543 22.29 -15.59 -11.21
N SER A 544 22.26 -16.25 -10.05
CA SER A 544 21.55 -17.54 -9.87
C SER A 544 20.09 -17.38 -9.44
N ARG A 545 19.54 -16.16 -9.46
CA ARG A 545 18.13 -15.88 -9.17
C ARG A 545 17.23 -16.35 -10.32
N VAL A 546 16.14 -17.04 -9.98
CA VAL A 546 15.07 -17.39 -10.93
C VAL A 546 13.84 -16.55 -10.60
N LEU A 547 13.41 -15.72 -11.56
CA LEU A 547 12.24 -14.88 -11.36
C LEU A 547 10.95 -15.71 -11.40
N PRO A 548 9.93 -15.34 -10.59
CA PRO A 548 8.61 -15.93 -10.69
C PRO A 548 8.03 -15.81 -12.09
N VAL A 549 7.48 -16.90 -12.62
CA VAL A 549 6.75 -16.96 -13.88
C VAL A 549 5.42 -16.23 -13.72
N VAL A 550 5.16 -15.26 -14.60
CA VAL A 550 3.90 -14.50 -14.61
C VAL A 550 2.85 -15.27 -15.41
N LEU A 551 1.63 -15.38 -14.85
CA LEU A 551 0.51 -16.00 -15.54
C LEU A 551 0.13 -15.18 -16.79
N PRO A 552 -0.08 -15.80 -17.96
CA PRO A 552 -0.56 -15.11 -19.16
C PRO A 552 -1.84 -14.30 -18.89
N ALA A 553 -2.07 -13.25 -19.69
CA ALA A 553 -3.25 -12.40 -19.54
C ALA A 553 -4.54 -13.19 -19.86
N LEU A 554 -5.34 -13.47 -18.84
CA LEU A 554 -6.66 -14.10 -18.99
C LEU A 554 -7.70 -13.03 -19.36
N SER A 555 -8.27 -13.03 -20.57
CA SER A 555 -9.30 -12.05 -20.92
C SER A 555 -10.58 -12.30 -20.10
N ALA A 556 -11.32 -11.24 -19.76
CA ALA A 556 -12.59 -11.40 -19.04
C ALA A 556 -13.62 -12.21 -19.86
N ASP A 557 -13.54 -12.10 -21.20
CA ASP A 557 -14.41 -12.85 -22.13
C ASP A 557 -14.10 -14.35 -22.15
N ALA A 558 -12.88 -14.75 -21.74
CA ALA A 558 -12.50 -16.16 -21.61
C ALA A 558 -13.07 -16.82 -20.34
N LEU A 559 -13.49 -16.05 -19.33
CA LEU A 559 -13.92 -16.55 -18.03
C LEU A 559 -15.44 -16.45 -17.81
N SER A 560 -16.23 -16.87 -18.81
CA SER A 560 -17.66 -17.13 -18.59
C SER A 560 -17.86 -18.23 -17.55
N PHE A 561 -19.04 -18.31 -16.93
CA PHE A 561 -19.38 -19.35 -15.93
C PHE A 561 -18.96 -20.76 -16.38
N VAL A 562 -19.33 -21.14 -17.60
CA VAL A 562 -19.03 -22.48 -18.16
C VAL A 562 -17.51 -22.67 -18.34
N ARG A 563 -16.82 -21.68 -18.89
CA ARG A 563 -15.38 -21.76 -19.16
C ARG A 563 -14.55 -21.76 -17.86
N ALA A 564 -14.95 -20.96 -16.87
CA ALA A 564 -14.36 -20.98 -15.54
C ALA A 564 -14.57 -22.34 -14.86
N LYS A 565 -15.77 -22.91 -14.95
CA LYS A 565 -16.04 -24.25 -14.42
C LYS A 565 -15.20 -25.34 -15.11
N MET A 566 -14.99 -25.24 -16.42
CA MET A 566 -14.10 -26.15 -17.16
C MET A 566 -12.65 -26.04 -16.68
N LEU A 567 -12.14 -24.83 -16.49
CA LEU A 567 -10.79 -24.60 -15.96
C LEU A 567 -10.64 -25.15 -14.54
N PHE A 568 -11.59 -24.83 -13.65
CA PHE A 568 -11.59 -25.31 -12.27
C PHE A 568 -11.61 -26.83 -12.20
N LYS A 569 -12.42 -27.49 -13.04
CA LYS A 569 -12.43 -28.95 -13.16
C LYS A 569 -11.05 -29.47 -13.56
N ALA A 570 -10.44 -28.92 -14.61
CA ALA A 570 -9.13 -29.34 -15.09
C ALA A 570 -8.04 -29.16 -14.02
N LEU A 571 -8.10 -28.08 -13.24
CA LEU A 571 -7.17 -27.83 -12.14
C LEU A 571 -7.35 -28.82 -10.98
N VAL A 572 -8.59 -29.19 -10.64
CA VAL A 572 -8.88 -30.16 -9.58
C VAL A 572 -8.47 -31.58 -9.97
N GLU A 573 -8.61 -31.96 -11.23
CA GLU A 573 -8.26 -33.29 -11.76
C GLU A 573 -6.73 -33.52 -11.84
N THR A 574 -5.91 -32.50 -11.54
CA THR A 574 -4.47 -32.66 -11.44
C THR A 574 -4.09 -33.61 -10.29
N GLN A 575 -3.29 -34.64 -10.57
CA GLN A 575 -2.90 -35.65 -9.58
C GLN A 575 -1.81 -35.18 -8.59
N VAL A 576 -1.72 -33.88 -8.34
CA VAL A 576 -0.57 -33.27 -7.68
C VAL A 576 -0.87 -32.94 -6.23
N GLY A 577 -0.91 -33.96 -5.37
CA GLY A 577 -0.81 -33.85 -3.91
C GLY A 577 -1.91 -33.10 -3.15
N GLY A 578 -2.68 -32.21 -3.78
CA GLY A 578 -3.67 -31.34 -3.14
C GLY A 578 -3.29 -29.84 -3.11
N SER A 579 -2.06 -29.45 -3.45
CA SER A 579 -1.62 -28.05 -3.27
C SER A 579 -2.31 -27.08 -4.22
N ILE A 580 -2.54 -27.48 -5.47
CA ILE A 580 -3.26 -26.65 -6.45
C ILE A 580 -4.69 -26.43 -5.96
N GLN A 581 -5.32 -27.48 -5.42
CA GLN A 581 -6.67 -27.46 -4.89
C GLN A 581 -6.78 -26.56 -3.65
N GLN A 582 -5.87 -26.71 -2.68
CA GLN A 582 -5.81 -25.84 -1.49
C GLN A 582 -5.67 -24.37 -1.89
N PHE A 583 -4.72 -24.05 -2.78
CA PHE A 583 -4.48 -22.67 -3.17
C PHE A 583 -5.60 -22.11 -4.05
N LEU A 584 -6.23 -22.92 -4.89
CA LEU A 584 -7.41 -22.53 -5.65
C LEU A 584 -8.58 -22.17 -4.73
N VAL A 585 -8.88 -23.02 -3.73
CA VAL A 585 -9.91 -22.74 -2.72
C VAL A 585 -9.58 -21.46 -1.95
N ALA A 586 -8.33 -21.31 -1.49
CA ALA A 586 -7.89 -20.13 -0.73
C ALA A 586 -8.04 -18.84 -1.55
N ALA A 587 -7.61 -18.85 -2.81
CA ALA A 587 -7.68 -17.69 -3.69
C ALA A 587 -9.12 -17.29 -4.02
N LEU A 588 -10.02 -18.26 -4.22
CA LEU A 588 -11.44 -17.98 -4.47
C LEU A 588 -12.15 -17.47 -3.20
N LEU A 589 -11.82 -18.02 -2.04
CA LEU A 589 -12.30 -17.47 -0.76
C LEU A 589 -11.82 -16.04 -0.54
N ARG A 590 -10.54 -15.74 -0.81
CA ARG A 590 -10.01 -14.37 -0.78
C ARG A 590 -10.79 -13.43 -1.67
N ALA A 591 -11.04 -13.84 -2.91
CA ALA A 591 -11.81 -13.04 -3.86
C ALA A 591 -13.22 -12.76 -3.33
N LEU A 592 -13.92 -13.77 -2.82
CA LEU A 592 -15.25 -13.65 -2.25
C LEU A 592 -15.28 -12.73 -1.01
N ARG A 593 -14.32 -12.90 -0.10
CA ARG A 593 -14.25 -12.21 1.20
C ARG A 593 -13.69 -10.80 1.13
N SER A 594 -13.08 -10.42 0.00
CA SER A 594 -12.52 -9.08 -0.23
C SER A 594 -13.48 -7.93 0.07
N LYS A 595 -14.81 -8.16 -0.03
CA LYS A 595 -15.85 -7.16 0.23
C LYS A 595 -16.33 -7.10 1.70
N GLN A 596 -15.86 -8.02 2.55
CA GLN A 596 -16.48 -8.29 3.86
C GLN A 596 -15.56 -8.03 5.07
N ASN A 597 -14.41 -7.36 4.89
CA ASN A 597 -13.39 -7.17 5.96
C ASN A 597 -12.96 -8.49 6.64
N ILE A 598 -12.99 -9.60 5.88
CA ILE A 598 -12.55 -10.92 6.35
C ILE A 598 -11.21 -11.20 5.69
N ARG A 599 -10.17 -11.41 6.51
CA ARG A 599 -8.83 -11.80 6.05
C ARG A 599 -8.80 -13.31 5.86
N VAL A 600 -8.20 -13.79 4.76
CA VAL A 600 -8.08 -15.22 4.45
C VAL A 600 -6.61 -15.61 4.28
N GLU A 601 -6.16 -16.60 5.03
CA GLU A 601 -4.79 -17.11 4.96
C GLU A 601 -4.76 -18.58 4.58
N THR A 602 -3.67 -18.99 3.93
CA THR A 602 -3.39 -20.38 3.56
C THR A 602 -1.99 -20.73 4.03
N HIS A 603 -1.80 -21.99 4.41
CA HIS A 603 -0.61 -22.45 5.10
C HIS A 603 0.25 -23.38 4.25
N ASN A 604 1.41 -23.77 4.78
CA ASN A 604 2.34 -24.64 4.07
C ASN A 604 1.71 -26.01 3.82
N PHE A 605 1.55 -26.37 2.55
CA PHE A 605 0.91 -27.62 2.14
C PHE A 605 1.64 -28.89 2.65
N ASN A 606 2.95 -28.82 2.93
CA ASN A 606 3.69 -29.95 3.48
C ASN A 606 3.83 -29.90 5.01
N ALA A 607 3.28 -28.89 5.69
CA ALA A 607 3.27 -28.85 7.14
C ALA A 607 2.27 -29.90 7.65
N ALA A 608 2.73 -31.14 7.77
CA ALA A 608 1.91 -32.25 8.24
C ALA A 608 1.63 -32.10 9.76
N ASP A 609 0.40 -31.71 10.07
CA ASP A 609 -0.45 -32.14 11.19
C ASP A 609 0.05 -32.15 12.66
N LYS A 610 1.28 -31.75 13.01
CA LYS A 610 1.69 -31.67 14.45
C LYS A 610 2.60 -30.50 14.85
N SER A 611 3.02 -29.62 13.94
CA SER A 611 4.13 -28.69 14.23
C SER A 611 3.88 -27.19 13.99
N ASP A 612 2.78 -26.78 13.39
CA ASP A 612 2.55 -25.37 13.03
C ASP A 612 1.47 -24.64 13.86
N GLY A 613 0.62 -25.39 14.57
CA GLY A 613 -0.43 -24.83 15.44
C GLY A 613 -1.64 -24.27 14.69
N THR A 614 -1.76 -24.52 13.37
CA THR A 614 -2.86 -24.02 12.54
C THR A 614 -4.17 -24.77 12.83
N ALA A 615 -5.30 -24.11 12.65
CA ALA A 615 -6.62 -24.69 12.80
C ALA A 615 -7.06 -25.46 11.55
N GLY A 616 -6.56 -25.13 10.36
CA GLY A 616 -6.83 -25.84 9.11
C GLY A 616 -5.87 -25.41 8.00
N ASP A 617 -6.05 -25.93 6.78
CA ASP A 617 -5.24 -25.57 5.62
C ASP A 617 -5.43 -24.10 5.21
N ILE A 618 -6.63 -23.58 5.46
CA ILE A 618 -7.05 -22.20 5.17
C ILE A 618 -7.85 -21.67 6.36
N GLU A 619 -7.64 -20.42 6.71
CA GLU A 619 -8.27 -19.77 7.87
C GLU A 619 -8.84 -18.40 7.50
N GLU A 620 -10.02 -18.08 8.06
CA GLU A 620 -10.67 -16.78 7.96
C GLU A 620 -10.58 -16.02 9.29
N PHE A 621 -10.27 -14.74 9.24
CA PHE A 621 -10.11 -13.87 10.40
C PHE A 621 -10.96 -12.60 10.33
N ILE A 622 -11.43 -12.15 11.49
CA ILE A 622 -11.93 -10.79 11.75
C ILE A 622 -11.18 -10.26 12.98
N ASP A 623 -10.53 -9.10 12.85
CA ASP A 623 -9.77 -8.46 13.95
C ASP A 623 -8.84 -9.44 14.69
N GLU A 624 -8.04 -10.19 13.92
CA GLU A 624 -7.11 -11.26 14.36
C GLU A 624 -7.74 -12.51 14.99
N ASN A 625 -9.06 -12.55 15.19
CA ASN A 625 -9.74 -13.74 15.68
C ASN A 625 -10.10 -14.67 14.53
N ILE A 626 -9.75 -15.95 14.66
CA ILE A 626 -10.17 -16.97 13.71
C ILE A 626 -11.68 -17.19 13.82
N ILE A 627 -12.38 -17.05 12.70
CA ILE A 627 -13.84 -17.22 12.65
C ILE A 627 -14.25 -18.51 11.92
N ARG A 628 -13.35 -19.06 11.09
CA ARG A 628 -13.58 -20.29 10.33
C ARG A 628 -12.25 -20.88 9.88
N ALA A 629 -12.20 -22.20 9.81
CA ALA A 629 -11.11 -22.94 9.20
C ALA A 629 -11.66 -23.92 8.15
N TYR A 630 -10.82 -24.21 7.16
CA TYR A 630 -11.12 -25.13 6.08
C TYR A 630 -10.01 -26.17 5.95
N GLU A 631 -10.40 -27.42 5.73
CA GLU A 631 -9.51 -28.49 5.27
C GLU A 631 -9.82 -28.77 3.80
N VAL A 632 -8.78 -28.88 2.97
CA VAL A 632 -8.93 -29.21 1.54
C VAL A 632 -8.23 -30.54 1.27
N THR A 633 -9.00 -31.57 0.95
CA THR A 633 -8.46 -32.92 0.80
C THR A 633 -8.95 -33.63 -0.47
N MET A 634 -7.98 -34.20 -1.21
CA MET A 634 -8.24 -35.06 -2.36
C MET A 634 -8.07 -36.54 -2.02
N ARG A 635 -7.68 -36.87 -0.78
CA ARG A 635 -7.35 -38.25 -0.38
C ARG A 635 -8.59 -39.00 0.07
N PRO A 636 -8.85 -40.24 -0.38
CA PRO A 636 -10.07 -40.96 -0.01
C PRO A 636 -10.15 -41.35 1.47
N ASP A 637 -9.01 -41.35 2.19
CA ASP A 637 -8.90 -41.80 3.59
C ASP A 637 -9.13 -40.69 4.62
N TRP A 638 -9.48 -39.46 4.20
CA TRP A 638 -9.64 -38.31 5.10
C TRP A 638 -10.68 -38.53 6.21
N LYS A 639 -11.67 -39.40 6.00
CA LYS A 639 -12.68 -39.78 7.01
C LYS A 639 -12.04 -40.32 8.30
N SER A 640 -10.88 -40.97 8.20
CA SER A 640 -10.13 -41.46 9.36
C SER A 640 -9.53 -40.35 10.23
N ARG A 641 -9.41 -39.12 9.69
CA ARG A 641 -8.86 -37.92 10.35
C ARG A 641 -9.93 -37.06 11.02
N LEU A 642 -11.20 -37.47 11.02
CA LEU A 642 -12.28 -36.75 11.72
C LEU A 642 -11.97 -36.44 13.20
N PRO A 643 -11.32 -37.33 13.98
CA PRO A 643 -10.88 -37.01 15.34
C PRO A 643 -9.86 -35.87 15.39
N ASP A 644 -8.95 -35.79 14.43
CA ASP A 644 -7.93 -34.75 14.37
C ASP A 644 -8.56 -33.37 14.10
N PHE A 645 -9.55 -33.31 13.20
CA PHE A 645 -10.29 -32.07 12.92
C PHE A 645 -11.07 -31.58 14.13
N ARG A 646 -11.66 -32.49 14.91
CA ARG A 646 -12.29 -32.15 16.19
C ARG A 646 -11.29 -31.50 17.15
N GLU A 647 -10.09 -32.06 17.28
CA GLU A 647 -9.04 -31.48 18.13
C GLU A 647 -8.62 -30.08 17.66
N LYS A 648 -8.48 -29.89 16.35
CA LYS A 648 -8.20 -28.57 15.76
C LYS A 648 -9.29 -27.55 16.08
N MET A 649 -10.57 -27.93 15.95
CA MET A 649 -11.71 -27.06 16.30
C MET A 649 -11.70 -26.67 17.77
N ASP A 650 -11.50 -27.64 18.67
CA ASP A 650 -11.49 -27.42 20.12
C ASP A 650 -10.34 -26.49 20.53
N ARG A 651 -9.15 -26.68 19.92
CA ARG A 651 -7.99 -25.80 20.15
C ARG A 651 -8.22 -24.37 19.67
N ALA A 652 -8.87 -24.21 18.52
CA ALA A 652 -9.09 -22.91 17.89
C ALA A 652 -10.38 -22.20 18.35
N GLY A 653 -11.21 -22.85 19.18
CA GLY A 653 -12.48 -22.29 19.63
C GLY A 653 -13.53 -22.15 18.51
N LEU A 654 -13.46 -23.00 17.48
CA LEU A 654 -14.31 -22.90 16.29
C LEU A 654 -15.67 -23.57 16.50
N HIS A 655 -16.74 -22.81 16.23
CA HIS A 655 -18.10 -23.35 16.23
C HIS A 655 -18.42 -24.19 14.99
N LYS A 656 -17.76 -23.92 13.86
CA LYS A 656 -17.99 -24.59 12.57
C LYS A 656 -16.69 -24.84 11.83
N TYR A 657 -16.57 -26.01 11.22
CA TYR A 657 -15.41 -26.42 10.42
C TYR A 657 -15.87 -26.92 9.05
N VAL A 658 -15.14 -26.58 8.00
CA VAL A 658 -15.52 -26.92 6.63
C VAL A 658 -14.48 -27.83 6.01
N ILE A 659 -14.89 -29.01 5.58
CA ILE A 659 -14.07 -29.95 4.84
C ILE A 659 -14.50 -29.87 3.38
N ILE A 660 -13.59 -29.44 2.52
CA ILE A 660 -13.76 -29.42 1.07
C ILE A 660 -13.03 -30.64 0.52
N ALA A 661 -13.80 -31.64 0.11
CA ALA A 661 -13.26 -32.94 -0.27
C ALA A 661 -13.68 -33.35 -1.70
N ALA A 662 -12.88 -34.19 -2.33
CA ALA A 662 -13.26 -34.79 -3.60
C ALA A 662 -14.21 -35.98 -3.41
N SER A 663 -15.05 -36.21 -4.43
CA SER A 663 -15.88 -37.42 -4.55
C SER A 663 -16.94 -37.59 -3.45
N VAL A 664 -17.30 -36.51 -2.74
CA VAL A 664 -18.32 -36.52 -1.68
C VAL A 664 -19.68 -36.92 -2.26
N ASN A 665 -20.00 -36.39 -3.44
CA ASN A 665 -21.28 -36.68 -4.11
C ASN A 665 -21.40 -38.13 -4.63
N SER A 666 -20.27 -38.84 -4.71
CA SER A 666 -20.22 -40.26 -5.12
C SER A 666 -19.97 -41.21 -3.96
N ASP A 667 -19.81 -40.71 -2.73
CA ASP A 667 -19.56 -41.51 -1.54
C ASP A 667 -20.88 -41.89 -0.88
N ASP A 668 -21.17 -43.19 -0.73
CA ASP A 668 -22.42 -43.68 -0.14
C ASP A 668 -22.65 -43.19 1.31
N ASP A 669 -21.57 -42.92 2.05
CA ASP A 669 -21.64 -42.45 3.44
C ASP A 669 -21.92 -40.95 3.55
N LEU A 670 -21.74 -40.19 2.45
CA LEU A 670 -21.75 -38.73 2.48
C LEU A 670 -22.72 -38.11 1.47
N ARG A 671 -23.08 -38.78 0.38
CA ARG A 671 -23.93 -38.22 -0.68
C ARG A 671 -25.35 -37.93 -0.20
N GLU A 672 -25.89 -38.76 0.69
CA GLU A 672 -27.21 -38.58 1.27
C GLU A 672 -27.12 -37.87 2.62
N PRO A 673 -27.90 -36.79 2.88
CA PRO A 673 -27.85 -36.06 4.15
C PRO A 673 -28.03 -36.95 5.40
N ALA A 674 -28.86 -37.98 5.31
CA ALA A 674 -29.07 -38.93 6.40
C ALA A 674 -27.83 -39.80 6.68
N ALA A 675 -27.16 -40.27 5.62
CA ALA A 675 -25.91 -41.05 5.75
C ALA A 675 -24.78 -40.15 6.29
N MET A 676 -24.67 -38.92 5.77
CA MET A 676 -23.68 -37.94 6.24
C MET A 676 -23.85 -37.65 7.74
N ALA A 677 -25.08 -37.48 8.21
CA ALA A 677 -25.37 -37.25 9.62
C ALA A 677 -24.94 -38.43 10.50
N LEU A 678 -25.10 -39.68 10.04
CA LEU A 678 -24.61 -40.86 10.75
C LEU A 678 -23.09 -40.92 10.79
N THR A 679 -22.43 -40.60 9.67
CA THR A 679 -20.97 -40.61 9.54
C THR A 679 -20.30 -39.55 10.42
N LEU A 680 -20.86 -38.33 10.47
CA LEU A 680 -20.31 -37.20 11.24
C LEU A 680 -20.78 -37.17 12.69
N GLY A 681 -21.88 -37.85 13.03
CA GLY A 681 -22.47 -37.89 14.37
C GLY A 681 -21.47 -38.15 15.51
N PRO A 682 -20.54 -39.12 15.40
CA PRO A 682 -19.52 -39.39 16.42
C PRO A 682 -18.58 -38.22 16.74
N VAL A 683 -18.42 -37.25 15.84
CA VAL A 683 -17.54 -36.10 16.04
C VAL A 683 -18.12 -35.13 17.09
N GLN A 684 -19.46 -35.05 17.19
CA GLN A 684 -20.16 -34.12 18.10
C GLN A 684 -19.75 -32.65 17.93
N ARG A 685 -19.52 -32.21 16.69
CA ARG A 685 -19.22 -30.82 16.28
C ARG A 685 -19.94 -30.50 14.97
N ASP A 686 -20.14 -29.21 14.70
CA ASP A 686 -20.70 -28.76 13.40
C ASP A 686 -19.59 -28.80 12.34
N ILE A 687 -19.54 -29.93 11.62
CA ILE A 687 -18.67 -30.12 10.46
C ILE A 687 -19.53 -30.10 9.19
N ALA A 688 -19.21 -29.20 8.28
CA ALA A 688 -19.75 -29.20 6.92
C ALA A 688 -18.77 -29.93 5.99
N VAL A 689 -19.26 -30.92 5.24
CA VAL A 689 -18.49 -31.59 4.19
C VAL A 689 -19.07 -31.20 2.85
N ILE A 690 -18.25 -30.64 1.97
CA ILE A 690 -18.67 -30.08 0.67
C ILE A 690 -17.83 -30.73 -0.43
N ASP A 691 -18.48 -31.19 -1.50
CA ASP A 691 -17.75 -31.62 -2.68
C ASP A 691 -17.02 -30.43 -3.31
N ILE A 692 -15.72 -30.59 -3.58
CA ILE A 692 -14.91 -29.52 -4.16
C ILE A 692 -15.49 -28.98 -5.47
N MET A 693 -16.12 -29.82 -6.29
CA MET A 693 -16.71 -29.36 -7.55
C MET A 693 -17.99 -28.55 -7.35
N ASP A 694 -18.73 -28.77 -6.27
CA ASP A 694 -19.89 -27.96 -5.92
C ASP A 694 -19.45 -26.59 -5.40
N PHE A 695 -18.44 -26.57 -4.53
CA PHE A 695 -17.81 -25.34 -4.06
C PHE A 695 -17.31 -24.48 -5.23
N LEU A 696 -16.57 -25.08 -6.17
CA LEU A 696 -16.04 -24.37 -7.33
C LEU A 696 -17.13 -23.93 -8.31
N SER A 697 -18.19 -24.73 -8.47
CA SER A 697 -19.36 -24.33 -9.27
C SER A 697 -20.06 -23.12 -8.66
N TRP A 698 -20.22 -23.08 -7.35
CA TRP A 698 -20.79 -21.93 -6.66
C TRP A 698 -19.88 -20.69 -6.78
N MET A 699 -18.58 -20.84 -6.60
CA MET A 699 -17.62 -19.74 -6.78
C MET A 699 -17.62 -19.18 -8.20
N ALA A 700 -17.72 -20.05 -9.22
CA ALA A 700 -17.84 -19.61 -10.60
C ALA A 700 -19.12 -18.82 -10.88
N ALA A 701 -20.20 -19.08 -10.12
CA ALA A 701 -21.47 -18.35 -10.24
C ALA A 701 -21.46 -17.02 -9.47
N GLU A 702 -20.82 -16.99 -8.29
CA GLU A 702 -20.81 -15.85 -7.39
C GLU A 702 -19.79 -14.77 -7.81
N LEU A 703 -18.62 -15.20 -8.30
CA LEU A 703 -17.52 -14.30 -8.64
C LEU A 703 -17.62 -13.80 -10.08
N SER A 704 -17.28 -12.53 -10.29
CA SER A 704 -17.09 -11.99 -11.62
C SER A 704 -15.85 -12.57 -12.31
N ALA A 705 -15.84 -12.55 -13.65
CA ALA A 705 -14.68 -12.96 -14.46
C ALA A 705 -13.36 -12.29 -14.00
N LYS A 706 -13.44 -11.04 -13.54
CA LYS A 706 -12.29 -10.30 -13.03
C LYS A 706 -11.80 -10.82 -11.67
N GLU A 707 -12.72 -11.11 -10.76
CA GLU A 707 -12.39 -11.71 -9.45
C GLU A 707 -11.76 -13.09 -9.63
N ILE A 708 -12.27 -13.90 -10.57
CA ILE A 708 -11.69 -15.20 -10.94
C ILE A 708 -10.29 -15.03 -11.54
N GLN A 709 -10.08 -14.06 -12.44
CA GLN A 709 -8.74 -13.76 -12.98
C GLN A 709 -7.74 -13.42 -11.87
N ILE A 710 -8.14 -12.61 -10.89
CA ILE A 710 -7.30 -12.25 -9.75
C ILE A 710 -6.99 -13.49 -8.91
N ALA A 711 -8.00 -14.31 -8.61
CA ALA A 711 -7.80 -15.55 -7.86
C ALA A 711 -6.79 -16.48 -8.55
N LEU A 712 -6.89 -16.68 -9.88
CA LEU A 712 -5.93 -17.51 -10.63
C LEU A 712 -4.49 -16.94 -10.60
N LYS A 713 -4.34 -15.62 -10.60
CA LYS A 713 -3.03 -15.00 -10.39
C LYS A 713 -2.50 -15.22 -8.96
N ASP A 714 -3.38 -15.18 -7.97
CA ASP A 714 -3.03 -15.46 -6.56
C ASP A 714 -2.60 -16.93 -6.39
N VAL A 715 -3.27 -17.89 -7.03
CA VAL A 715 -2.83 -19.31 -7.08
C VAL A 715 -1.40 -19.42 -7.61
N ASN A 716 -1.10 -18.75 -8.74
CA ASN A 716 0.23 -18.74 -9.32
C ASN A 716 1.28 -18.16 -8.36
N ALA A 717 0.93 -17.09 -7.63
CA ALA A 717 1.81 -16.48 -6.63
C ALA A 717 2.03 -17.41 -5.43
N MET A 718 0.99 -18.08 -4.94
CA MET A 718 1.07 -19.03 -3.83
C MET A 718 1.94 -20.25 -4.18
N LEU A 719 1.78 -20.81 -5.38
CA LEU A 719 2.61 -21.94 -5.86
C LEU A 719 4.09 -21.57 -5.94
N GLN A 720 4.40 -20.31 -6.22
CA GLN A 720 5.77 -19.81 -6.30
C GLN A 720 6.30 -19.29 -4.98
N ASN A 721 5.45 -19.19 -3.95
CA ASN A 721 5.85 -18.77 -2.61
C ASN A 721 6.58 -19.92 -1.91
N PRO A 722 7.88 -19.78 -1.66
CA PRO A 722 8.65 -20.88 -1.10
C PRO A 722 8.24 -21.24 0.34
N LYS A 723 7.57 -20.34 1.08
CA LYS A 723 7.06 -20.61 2.45
C LYS A 723 5.87 -21.57 2.44
N LEU A 724 5.11 -21.62 1.35
CA LEU A 724 3.92 -22.47 1.23
C LEU A 724 4.24 -23.89 0.75
N GLY A 725 5.50 -24.18 0.42
CA GLY A 725 6.01 -25.53 0.23
C GLY A 725 5.65 -26.22 -1.09
N ALA A 726 5.03 -25.54 -2.05
CA ALA A 726 4.81 -26.11 -3.37
C ALA A 726 6.14 -26.43 -4.09
N LYS A 727 6.14 -27.51 -4.87
CA LYS A 727 7.30 -27.95 -5.66
C LYS A 727 7.24 -27.35 -7.06
N GLN A 728 8.39 -27.27 -7.75
CA GLN A 728 8.45 -26.79 -9.14
C GLN A 728 7.46 -27.52 -10.05
N ALA A 729 7.36 -28.84 -9.92
CA ALA A 729 6.40 -29.65 -10.67
C ALA A 729 4.94 -29.20 -10.51
N HIS A 730 4.56 -28.61 -9.37
CA HIS A 730 3.20 -28.11 -9.14
C HIS A 730 2.96 -26.81 -9.93
N ILE A 731 3.97 -25.95 -10.01
CA ILE A 731 3.92 -24.72 -10.83
C ILE A 731 3.81 -25.10 -12.31
N ASP A 732 4.65 -26.03 -12.77
CA ASP A 732 4.67 -26.47 -14.17
C ASP A 732 3.32 -27.04 -14.59
N ILE A 733 2.72 -27.89 -13.75
CA ILE A 733 1.40 -28.50 -14.02
C ILE A 733 0.29 -27.44 -14.01
N TYR A 734 0.32 -26.50 -13.07
CA TYR A 734 -0.64 -25.39 -13.04
C TYR A 734 -0.58 -24.58 -14.33
N LEU A 735 0.62 -24.19 -14.77
CA LEU A 735 0.83 -23.43 -15.99
C LEU A 735 0.44 -24.23 -17.24
N GLU A 736 0.74 -25.52 -17.29
CA GLU A 736 0.35 -26.42 -18.39
C GLU A 736 -1.17 -26.51 -18.52
N VAL A 737 -1.88 -26.69 -17.40
CA VAL A 737 -3.36 -26.78 -17.40
C VAL A 737 -3.99 -25.46 -17.83
N VAL A 738 -3.52 -24.33 -17.29
CA VAL A 738 -4.01 -23.01 -17.67
C VAL A 738 -3.69 -22.71 -19.14
N GLY A 739 -2.50 -23.08 -19.61
CA GLY A 739 -2.08 -22.92 -21.00
C GLY A 739 -2.97 -23.69 -21.97
N LYS A 740 -3.15 -25.00 -21.75
CA LYS A 740 -4.05 -25.85 -22.56
C LYS A 740 -5.49 -25.33 -22.57
N TRP A 741 -5.96 -24.85 -21.42
CA TRP A 741 -7.29 -24.25 -21.34
C TRP A 741 -7.38 -22.96 -22.15
N LEU A 742 -6.37 -22.08 -22.08
CA LEU A 742 -6.33 -20.86 -22.87
C LEU A 742 -6.34 -21.16 -24.38
N ASP A 743 -5.56 -22.14 -24.82
CA ASP A 743 -5.55 -22.58 -26.22
C ASP A 743 -6.95 -23.04 -26.65
N SER A 744 -7.64 -23.84 -25.82
CA SER A 744 -8.99 -24.32 -26.10
C SER A 744 -10.08 -23.24 -26.12
N VAL A 745 -9.80 -22.06 -25.52
CA VAL A 745 -10.73 -20.92 -25.53
C VAL A 745 -10.45 -19.99 -26.71
N ALA A 746 -9.25 -20.05 -27.28
CA ALA A 746 -8.86 -19.30 -28.47
C ALA A 746 -9.33 -19.98 -29.78
N GLU A 747 -9.44 -21.30 -29.79
CA GLU A 747 -10.14 -22.11 -30.82
C GLU A 747 -11.67 -21.95 -30.74
#